data_AF-A0A640W831-F1
#
_entry.id   AF-A0A640W831-F1
#
_cell.length_a   1.000
_cell.length_b   1.000
_cell.length_c   1.000
_cell.angle_alpha   90.00
_cell.angle_beta   90.00
_cell.angle_gamma   90.00
#
_symmetry.space_group_name_H-M   'P 1'
#
loop_
_entity.id
_entity.type
_entity.pdbx_description
1 polymer ?
#
loop_
_entity_poly.entity_id
_entity_poly.type
_entity_poly.pdbx_seq_one_letter_code
_entity_poly.pdbx_strand_id
1 'polypeptide(L)'
;MKWVSLFLAAMLVFSAMFIFPAMPAKHNDTYDFLIIAHEKFVKELQKFVEYKNEHGIKTKLVGLNEIYEGRYFKCHGRDDAEKIKYFIKDAYDAWHIKYVMLVGSADLLPVRYSYLNDISSTWEYERKFISDLYYADIYDANGSFSSWDSNNNGYYGEFQHEINGEKYTDKVDLYPEVAISRLACRNNMELKNAINKIMAYEAGIKNNKILLAGGDSYPNDPCGNIPEGIYLENKIAEVLSNYEAIKLYPPENAADISRHINEGVAIAVLEGAGAHHLWATHAYDSEKWIYYYGWNIRLLKNDIYPIVVTSGARLAKFDEKRECFNWIWVASRHGGVASLGSTGLCWTGHGRNVSEFYLGNLHLRFFQQYKNCSRLGDAWKNAIVSYLNAFEWNGKVEKAFHMKAAEEFIIFGDPTLSIHSIESMEYTNVLYVGGSGPNNYTSIQAAVNAANNGDTIIVLPGVYNENVSIDKKIEIIGRNATLVGSFNVFSSAKIRGFEIKGENYSIKCKGNDAFVEGNSIHSYYGIVIENASCVRINENAFECRYGVYMKNSPYAKFNDNIFHNNWYGIWAEKCDFIEIMNNNFSSNRWYTLWLEGSNGSIVENNSFYKNWYSIFLYHSNDCIIEKNEILHNEHGPQIVFSSRNSIRSNDIRYNEHYGLYVDNASKQNEITKNNIIDNAYNARDDGKNKWHANYWSDYIGNKYRLLAFLRVPKFIPKFNFDWHPALQPYEL
;
A
#
# COMPACT_ATOMS: atom_id res chain seq x y z
N MET A 1 -43.84 -5.78 70.52
CA MET A 1 -43.22 -4.50 70.10
C MET A 1 -41.74 -4.49 70.50
N LYS A 2 -40.86 -5.10 69.68
CA LYS A 2 -39.36 -5.02 69.76
C LYS A 2 -38.63 -5.96 68.77
N TRP A 3 -39.35 -6.79 68.01
CA TRP A 3 -38.75 -7.74 67.05
C TRP A 3 -38.98 -7.41 65.56
N VAL A 4 -39.82 -6.41 65.24
CA VAL A 4 -40.07 -5.99 63.83
C VAL A 4 -39.14 -4.86 63.40
N SER A 5 -38.53 -4.13 64.33
CA SER A 5 -37.64 -3.01 64.04
C SER A 5 -36.19 -3.40 63.72
N LEU A 6 -35.73 -4.61 64.08
CA LEU A 6 -34.38 -5.08 63.73
C LEU A 6 -34.29 -5.70 62.33
N PHE A 7 -35.39 -6.25 61.80
CA PHE A 7 -35.40 -6.85 60.45
C PHE A 7 -35.46 -5.81 59.33
N LEU A 8 -36.11 -4.67 59.58
CA LEU A 8 -36.15 -3.52 58.66
C LEU A 8 -34.85 -2.72 58.64
N ALA A 9 -34.11 -2.66 59.76
CA ALA A 9 -32.80 -2.00 59.80
C ALA A 9 -31.71 -2.82 59.07
N ALA A 10 -31.79 -4.16 59.07
CA ALA A 10 -30.86 -5.01 58.33
C ALA A 10 -31.11 -5.01 56.82
N MET A 11 -32.36 -4.86 56.34
CA MET A 11 -32.65 -4.75 54.90
C MET A 11 -32.35 -3.37 54.30
N LEU A 12 -32.31 -2.31 55.13
CA LEU A 12 -31.91 -0.97 54.69
C LEU A 12 -30.39 -0.75 54.67
N VAL A 13 -29.61 -1.58 55.38
CA VAL A 13 -28.14 -1.51 55.35
C VAL A 13 -27.55 -2.46 54.29
N PHE A 14 -28.27 -3.49 53.85
CA PHE A 14 -27.82 -4.40 52.77
C PHE A 14 -28.19 -3.95 51.34
N SER A 15 -29.03 -2.91 51.19
CA SER A 15 -29.41 -2.34 49.89
C SER A 15 -28.70 -1.01 49.57
N ALA A 16 -27.81 -0.54 50.44
CA ALA A 16 -27.04 0.70 50.27
C ALA A 16 -25.54 0.50 49.97
N MET A 17 -25.07 -0.75 49.85
CA MET A 17 -23.72 -1.09 49.39
C MET A 17 -23.80 -1.77 48.02
N PHE A 18 -24.00 -0.99 46.96
CA PHE A 18 -23.61 -1.25 45.55
C PHE A 18 -24.23 -0.23 44.58
N ILE A 19 -24.44 1.01 45.04
CA ILE A 19 -24.55 2.15 44.14
C ILE A 19 -23.30 2.96 44.39
N PHE A 20 -22.21 2.59 43.72
CA PHE A 20 -21.20 3.59 43.43
C PHE A 20 -21.92 4.64 42.58
N PRO A 21 -22.00 5.92 42.99
CA PRO A 21 -22.18 6.94 41.98
C PRO A 21 -21.01 6.75 41.02
N ALA A 22 -21.29 6.45 39.75
CA ALA A 22 -20.27 6.47 38.72
C ALA A 22 -19.68 7.89 38.79
N MET A 23 -18.46 8.00 39.32
CA MET A 23 -17.67 9.19 39.08
C MET A 23 -17.62 9.33 37.55
N PRO A 24 -17.88 10.53 36.99
CA PRO A 24 -17.58 10.73 35.58
C PRO A 24 -16.14 10.27 35.37
N ALA A 25 -15.93 9.39 34.38
CA ALA A 25 -14.60 8.89 34.07
C ALA A 25 -13.63 10.08 34.07
N LYS A 26 -12.56 9.98 34.87
CA LYS A 26 -11.54 11.03 34.84
C LYS A 26 -11.10 11.16 33.39
N HIS A 27 -10.90 12.39 32.94
CA HIS A 27 -10.52 12.77 31.58
C HIS A 27 -9.20 12.17 31.05
N ASN A 28 -8.63 11.14 31.72
CA ASN A 28 -7.30 10.56 31.51
C ASN A 28 -7.28 9.00 31.44
N ASP A 29 -8.42 8.30 31.45
CA ASP A 29 -8.41 6.83 31.32
C ASP A 29 -8.08 6.45 29.86
N THR A 30 -7.03 5.64 29.66
CA THR A 30 -6.58 5.19 28.33
C THR A 30 -6.83 3.71 28.14
N TYR A 31 -7.50 3.34 27.06
CA TYR A 31 -7.76 1.95 26.67
C TYR A 31 -7.31 1.71 25.23
N ASP A 32 -6.78 0.53 24.93
CA ASP A 32 -6.42 0.14 23.56
C ASP A 32 -7.64 -0.44 22.83
N PHE A 33 -8.44 -1.22 23.57
CA PHE A 33 -9.47 -2.10 23.03
C PHE A 33 -10.82 -1.90 23.72
N LEU A 34 -11.84 -1.59 22.95
CA LEU A 34 -13.23 -1.49 23.39
C LEU A 34 -14.04 -2.71 22.92
N ILE A 35 -14.66 -3.41 23.85
CA ILE A 35 -15.63 -4.47 23.57
C ILE A 35 -17.03 -3.91 23.86
N ILE A 36 -17.89 -3.85 22.84
CA ILE A 36 -19.30 -3.49 22.99
C ILE A 36 -20.13 -4.76 22.84
N ALA A 37 -20.89 -5.10 23.87
CA ALA A 37 -21.61 -6.38 23.92
C ALA A 37 -23.07 -6.21 24.30
N HIS A 38 -23.93 -7.05 23.72
CA HIS A 38 -25.27 -7.23 24.28
C HIS A 38 -25.17 -7.82 25.70
N GLU A 39 -26.02 -7.39 26.63
CA GLU A 39 -25.96 -7.71 28.07
C GLU A 39 -25.84 -9.22 28.36
N LYS A 40 -26.47 -10.04 27.52
CA LYS A 40 -26.39 -11.51 27.54
C LYS A 40 -24.96 -12.06 27.62
N PHE A 41 -23.98 -11.35 27.06
CA PHE A 41 -22.60 -11.80 26.89
C PHE A 41 -21.60 -11.16 27.85
N VAL A 42 -21.96 -10.04 28.48
CA VAL A 42 -21.06 -9.23 29.33
C VAL A 42 -20.38 -10.08 30.41
N LYS A 43 -21.16 -10.93 31.11
CA LYS A 43 -20.62 -11.80 32.16
C LYS A 43 -19.58 -12.80 31.66
N GLU A 44 -19.78 -13.38 30.48
CA GLU A 44 -18.86 -14.39 29.94
C GLU A 44 -17.59 -13.74 29.36
N LEU A 45 -17.72 -12.54 28.79
CA LEU A 45 -16.61 -11.76 28.25
C LEU A 45 -15.63 -11.28 29.32
N GLN A 46 -16.03 -11.20 30.59
CA GLN A 46 -15.16 -10.71 31.66
C GLN A 46 -13.83 -11.48 31.74
N LYS A 47 -13.85 -12.81 31.55
CA LYS A 47 -12.63 -13.63 31.52
C LYS A 47 -11.72 -13.28 30.34
N PHE A 48 -12.32 -12.96 29.21
CA PHE A 48 -11.58 -12.56 28.01
C PHE A 48 -10.95 -11.17 28.18
N VAL A 49 -11.66 -10.24 28.84
CA VAL A 49 -11.12 -8.93 29.22
C VAL A 49 -9.94 -9.07 30.17
N GLU A 50 -10.04 -9.93 31.18
CA GLU A 50 -8.94 -10.23 32.11
C GLU A 50 -7.72 -10.77 31.35
N TYR A 51 -7.93 -11.80 30.51
CA TYR A 51 -6.89 -12.35 29.65
C TYR A 51 -6.19 -11.27 28.80
N LYS A 52 -6.95 -10.39 28.15
CA LYS A 52 -6.38 -9.32 27.31
C LYS A 52 -5.56 -8.32 28.11
N ASN A 53 -6.04 -7.91 29.28
CA ASN A 53 -5.30 -7.01 30.16
C ASN A 53 -4.01 -7.65 30.69
N GLU A 54 -4.04 -8.94 31.05
CA GLU A 54 -2.86 -9.71 31.46
C GLU A 54 -1.81 -9.81 30.33
N HIS A 55 -2.25 -9.78 29.07
CA HIS A 55 -1.39 -9.81 27.88
C HIS A 55 -1.11 -8.40 27.31
N GLY A 56 -1.29 -7.36 28.13
CA GLY A 56 -0.85 -5.99 27.82
C GLY A 56 -1.76 -5.19 26.89
N ILE A 57 -3.00 -5.65 26.64
CA ILE A 57 -4.00 -4.92 25.84
C ILE A 57 -5.04 -4.34 26.80
N LYS A 58 -4.97 -3.02 27.05
CA LYS A 58 -5.90 -2.36 27.97
C LYS A 58 -7.31 -2.42 27.42
N THR A 59 -8.15 -3.26 28.02
CA THR A 59 -9.44 -3.62 27.45
C THR A 59 -10.58 -3.10 28.31
N LYS A 60 -11.52 -2.39 27.68
CA LYS A 60 -12.76 -1.92 28.28
C LYS A 60 -13.94 -2.70 27.70
N LEU A 61 -14.74 -3.32 28.57
CA LEU A 61 -16.01 -3.95 28.20
C LEU A 61 -17.17 -3.03 28.58
N VAL A 62 -18.10 -2.83 27.64
CA VAL A 62 -19.28 -1.99 27.79
C VAL A 62 -20.52 -2.73 27.28
N GLY A 63 -21.55 -2.81 28.11
CA GLY A 63 -22.87 -3.34 27.74
C GLY A 63 -23.70 -2.31 26.96
N LEU A 64 -24.59 -2.77 26.07
CA LEU A 64 -25.49 -1.89 25.32
C LEU A 64 -26.36 -1.01 26.23
N ASN A 65 -26.83 -1.53 27.37
CA ASN A 65 -27.64 -0.74 28.29
C ASN A 65 -26.81 0.40 28.90
N GLU A 66 -25.53 0.15 29.20
CA GLU A 66 -24.64 1.20 29.73
C GLU A 66 -24.43 2.34 28.72
N ILE A 67 -24.41 2.04 27.42
CA ILE A 67 -24.36 3.05 26.35
C ILE A 67 -25.67 3.85 26.33
N TYR A 68 -26.81 3.16 26.27
CA TYR A 68 -28.11 3.82 26.12
C TYR A 68 -28.52 4.64 27.35
N GLU A 69 -28.11 4.22 28.54
CA GLU A 69 -28.31 4.93 29.80
C GLU A 69 -27.33 6.10 29.99
N GLY A 70 -26.34 6.25 29.09
CA GLY A 70 -25.36 7.32 29.14
C GLY A 70 -24.40 7.22 30.33
N ARG A 71 -24.02 6.00 30.70
CA ARG A 71 -23.24 5.73 31.93
C ARG A 71 -21.82 6.31 31.89
N TYR A 72 -21.21 6.34 30.71
CA TYR A 72 -19.83 6.82 30.52
C TYR A 72 -19.79 8.16 29.78
N PHE A 73 -20.61 8.29 28.74
CA PHE A 73 -20.76 9.49 27.92
C PHE A 73 -22.24 9.82 27.79
N LYS A 74 -22.56 11.07 27.47
CA LYS A 74 -23.94 11.43 27.17
C LYS A 74 -24.40 10.66 25.93
N CYS A 75 -25.54 10.00 26.02
CA CYS A 75 -26.09 9.25 24.89
C CYS A 75 -26.62 10.23 23.82
N HIS A 76 -26.10 10.09 22.60
CA HIS A 76 -26.44 10.87 21.41
C HIS A 76 -26.77 9.91 20.26
N GLY A 77 -27.61 10.30 19.30
CA GLY A 77 -27.92 9.48 18.11
C GLY A 77 -29.43 9.30 17.87
N ARG A 78 -29.80 9.25 16.59
CA ARG A 78 -31.18 9.15 16.08
C ARG A 78 -31.76 7.75 16.29
N ASP A 79 -30.93 6.72 16.18
CA ASP A 79 -31.28 5.32 16.41
C ASP A 79 -30.19 4.59 17.20
N ASP A 80 -30.43 3.32 17.53
CA ASP A 80 -29.52 2.56 18.40
C ASP A 80 -28.14 2.29 17.78
N ALA A 81 -28.06 2.13 16.45
CA ALA A 81 -26.78 2.01 15.76
C ALA A 81 -26.00 3.33 15.79
N GLU A 82 -26.67 4.48 15.59
CA GLU A 82 -25.99 5.77 15.69
C GLU A 82 -25.57 6.09 17.14
N LYS A 83 -26.34 5.65 18.15
CA LYS A 83 -25.92 5.74 19.56
C LYS A 83 -24.65 4.98 19.86
N ILE A 84 -24.52 3.78 19.32
CA ILE A 84 -23.28 3.00 19.43
C ILE A 84 -22.13 3.72 18.72
N LYS A 85 -22.37 4.29 17.53
CA LYS A 85 -21.34 5.03 16.79
C LYS A 85 -20.85 6.28 17.53
N TYR A 86 -21.76 7.08 18.10
CA TYR A 86 -21.38 8.21 18.97
C TYR A 86 -20.60 7.75 20.21
N PHE A 87 -20.99 6.64 20.81
CA PHE A 87 -20.23 6.08 21.92
C PHE A 87 -18.79 5.70 21.52
N ILE A 88 -18.63 5.07 20.35
CA ILE A 88 -17.31 4.75 19.79
C ILE A 88 -16.50 6.03 19.53
N LYS A 89 -17.12 7.06 18.95
CA LYS A 89 -16.51 8.39 18.77
C LYS A 89 -16.02 8.96 20.09
N ASP A 90 -16.87 9.01 21.12
CA ASP A 90 -16.50 9.58 22.41
C ASP A 90 -15.41 8.77 23.11
N ALA A 91 -15.46 7.43 22.98
CA ALA A 91 -14.38 6.56 23.45
C ALA A 91 -13.08 6.76 22.66
N TYR A 92 -13.14 7.01 21.36
CA TYR A 92 -11.98 7.33 20.54
C TYR A 92 -11.34 8.65 21.00
N ASP A 93 -12.15 9.70 21.17
CA ASP A 93 -11.67 11.02 21.57
C ASP A 93 -11.15 11.05 23.01
N ALA A 94 -11.87 10.43 23.94
CA ALA A 94 -11.61 10.55 25.37
C ALA A 94 -10.78 9.39 25.95
N TRP A 95 -10.92 8.17 25.41
CA TRP A 95 -10.20 6.98 25.89
C TRP A 95 -9.06 6.55 24.98
N HIS A 96 -8.95 7.16 23.79
CA HIS A 96 -7.89 6.90 22.81
C HIS A 96 -7.84 5.43 22.34
N ILE A 97 -9.02 4.81 22.22
CA ILE A 97 -9.15 3.44 21.72
C ILE A 97 -8.66 3.33 20.28
N LYS A 98 -8.08 2.17 19.95
CA LYS A 98 -7.62 1.82 18.59
C LYS A 98 -8.45 0.70 17.98
N TYR A 99 -9.01 -0.16 18.81
CA TYR A 99 -9.71 -1.38 18.40
C TYR A 99 -11.12 -1.42 19.00
N VAL A 100 -12.09 -1.88 18.21
CA VAL A 100 -13.47 -2.12 18.64
C VAL A 100 -13.90 -3.53 18.26
N MET A 101 -14.46 -4.29 19.20
CA MET A 101 -15.10 -5.58 18.92
C MET A 101 -16.56 -5.55 19.33
N LEU A 102 -17.45 -5.76 18.37
CA LEU A 102 -18.89 -5.86 18.57
C LEU A 102 -19.27 -7.32 18.90
N VAL A 103 -19.99 -7.56 20.00
CA VAL A 103 -20.36 -8.92 20.43
C VAL A 103 -21.87 -9.09 20.47
N GLY A 104 -22.39 -9.75 19.42
CA GLY A 104 -23.80 -10.05 19.22
C GLY A 104 -24.15 -10.21 17.74
N SER A 105 -25.11 -11.10 17.45
CA SER A 105 -25.75 -11.20 16.13
C SER A 105 -26.56 -9.94 15.79
N ALA A 106 -27.00 -9.80 14.53
CA ALA A 106 -27.82 -8.66 14.10
C ALA A 106 -29.13 -8.50 14.90
N ASP A 107 -29.70 -9.61 15.42
CA ASP A 107 -30.87 -9.58 16.32
C ASP A 107 -30.57 -9.04 17.73
N LEU A 108 -29.30 -9.02 18.15
CA LEU A 108 -28.88 -8.67 19.52
C LEU A 108 -28.10 -7.36 19.59
N LEU A 109 -27.34 -7.03 18.55
CA LEU A 109 -26.53 -5.81 18.48
C LEU A 109 -26.83 -5.14 17.13
N PRO A 110 -27.27 -3.87 17.12
CA PRO A 110 -27.62 -3.14 15.91
C PRO A 110 -26.58 -3.24 14.79
N VAL A 111 -27.07 -3.21 13.56
CA VAL A 111 -26.27 -3.20 12.33
C VAL A 111 -26.63 -1.97 11.51
N ARG A 112 -25.74 -1.58 10.59
CA ARG A 112 -26.05 -0.55 9.60
C ARG A 112 -26.15 -1.14 8.21
N TYR A 113 -27.18 -0.72 7.48
CA TYR A 113 -27.36 -1.06 6.07
C TYR A 113 -26.85 0.08 5.19
N SER A 114 -25.98 -0.23 4.24
CA SER A 114 -25.55 0.68 3.17
C SER A 114 -26.40 0.53 1.92
N TYR A 115 -26.61 1.62 1.17
CA TYR A 115 -27.50 1.71 0.01
C TYR A 115 -26.76 2.19 -1.25
N LEU A 116 -26.03 1.28 -1.91
CA LEU A 116 -25.27 1.60 -3.12
C LEU A 116 -26.05 1.20 -4.39
N ASN A 117 -26.00 2.05 -5.41
CA ASN A 117 -26.48 1.70 -6.74
C ASN A 117 -25.40 0.97 -7.53
N ASP A 118 -25.34 -0.35 -7.33
CA ASP A 118 -24.38 -1.27 -7.95
C ASP A 118 -24.95 -1.98 -9.21
N ILE A 119 -25.90 -1.36 -9.93
CA ILE A 119 -26.53 -1.97 -11.11
C ILE A 119 -25.47 -2.31 -12.17
N SER A 120 -25.07 -3.59 -12.16
CA SER A 120 -24.09 -4.19 -13.07
C SER A 120 -24.75 -5.00 -14.18
N SER A 121 -25.99 -5.47 -13.95
CA SER A 121 -26.75 -6.29 -14.90
C SER A 121 -28.26 -6.13 -14.71
N THR A 122 -29.04 -6.58 -15.70
CA THR A 122 -30.51 -6.57 -15.67
C THR A 122 -31.11 -7.64 -14.74
N TRP A 123 -30.30 -8.48 -14.10
CA TRP A 123 -30.77 -9.72 -13.45
C TRP A 123 -30.54 -9.77 -11.93
N GLU A 124 -29.56 -9.03 -11.39
CA GLU A 124 -29.34 -8.98 -9.93
C GLU A 124 -28.97 -7.56 -9.49
N TYR A 125 -29.73 -7.04 -8.52
CA TYR A 125 -29.55 -5.72 -7.91
C TYR A 125 -29.69 -5.85 -6.40
N GLU A 126 -28.62 -5.56 -5.65
CA GLU A 126 -28.66 -5.61 -4.19
C GLU A 126 -28.88 -4.21 -3.61
N ARG A 127 -30.16 -3.90 -3.34
CA ARG A 127 -30.58 -2.59 -2.83
C ARG A 127 -29.86 -2.14 -1.57
N LYS A 128 -29.49 -3.08 -0.70
CA LYS A 128 -28.79 -2.80 0.55
C LYS A 128 -28.05 -4.02 1.07
N PHE A 129 -26.98 -3.78 1.79
CA PHE A 129 -26.17 -4.80 2.47
C PHE A 129 -25.64 -4.25 3.79
N ILE A 130 -25.13 -5.11 4.67
CA ILE A 130 -24.67 -4.69 5.99
C ILE A 130 -23.22 -4.25 5.94
N SER A 131 -22.89 -3.18 6.65
CA SER A 131 -21.51 -2.78 6.85
C SER A 131 -21.24 -2.44 8.30
N ASP A 132 -20.28 -3.13 8.92
CA ASP A 132 -19.72 -2.72 10.21
C ASP A 132 -18.65 -1.62 10.04
N LEU A 133 -18.19 -1.34 8.80
CA LEU A 133 -17.32 -0.17 8.52
C LEU A 133 -17.98 1.13 8.98
N TYR A 134 -19.32 1.18 8.96
CA TYR A 134 -20.11 2.27 9.53
C TYR A 134 -19.67 2.67 10.93
N TYR A 135 -19.33 1.71 11.79
CA TYR A 135 -18.93 2.00 13.17
C TYR A 135 -17.47 2.44 13.30
N ALA A 136 -16.65 2.19 12.28
CA ALA A 136 -15.22 2.48 12.26
C ALA A 136 -14.85 3.79 11.57
N ASP A 137 -15.59 4.19 10.53
CA ASP A 137 -15.55 5.52 9.89
C ASP A 137 -16.29 6.51 10.82
N ILE A 138 -15.56 7.18 11.71
CA ILE A 138 -16.08 8.07 12.74
C ILE A 138 -16.17 9.50 12.21
N TYR A 139 -15.15 9.94 11.47
CA TYR A 139 -15.01 11.30 10.98
C TYR A 139 -14.99 11.35 9.45
N ASP A 140 -15.62 12.37 8.89
CA ASP A 140 -15.51 12.69 7.46
C ASP A 140 -14.18 13.40 7.15
N ALA A 141 -13.92 13.61 5.86
CA ALA A 141 -12.71 14.27 5.37
C ALA A 141 -12.51 15.72 5.90
N ASN A 142 -13.53 16.34 6.50
CA ASN A 142 -13.44 17.67 7.13
C ASN A 142 -13.25 17.59 8.66
N GLY A 143 -13.15 16.39 9.23
CA GLY A 143 -13.08 16.14 10.67
C GLY A 143 -14.44 16.28 11.39
N SER A 144 -15.55 16.28 10.65
CA SER A 144 -16.91 16.28 11.24
C SER A 144 -17.42 14.86 11.45
N PHE A 145 -18.38 14.64 12.35
CA PHE A 145 -18.92 13.29 12.58
C PHE A 145 -19.56 12.74 11.30
N SER A 146 -19.08 11.57 10.87
CA SER A 146 -19.57 10.86 9.70
C SER A 146 -20.87 10.12 10.05
N SER A 147 -22.04 10.72 9.81
CA SER A 147 -23.32 10.07 10.12
C SER A 147 -23.67 8.92 9.18
N TRP A 148 -22.97 8.84 8.03
CA TRP A 148 -23.37 8.11 6.82
C TRP A 148 -24.73 8.52 6.26
N ASP A 149 -25.39 9.55 6.76
CA ASP A 149 -26.69 10.03 6.27
C ASP A 149 -26.63 11.56 6.30
N SER A 150 -25.94 12.10 5.30
CA SER A 150 -25.55 13.51 5.16
C SER A 150 -26.69 14.38 4.64
N ASN A 151 -27.68 13.76 4.01
CA ASN A 151 -28.91 14.42 3.55
C ASN A 151 -30.10 14.19 4.51
N ASN A 152 -29.91 13.39 5.56
CA ASN A 152 -30.88 13.11 6.62
C ASN A 152 -32.20 12.49 6.09
N ASN A 153 -32.10 11.61 5.11
CA ASN A 153 -33.24 10.89 4.53
C ASN A 153 -33.42 9.47 5.09
N GLY A 154 -32.51 9.01 5.98
CA GLY A 154 -32.57 7.70 6.63
C GLY A 154 -32.05 6.52 5.79
N TYR A 155 -31.47 6.80 4.62
CA TYR A 155 -30.65 5.85 3.86
C TYR A 155 -29.19 6.17 4.14
N TYR A 156 -28.43 5.16 4.53
CA TYR A 156 -27.07 5.37 5.02
C TYR A 156 -26.05 4.89 4.00
N GLY A 157 -24.93 5.59 3.88
CA GLY A 157 -23.84 5.31 2.96
C GLY A 157 -24.29 5.37 1.51
N GLU A 158 -25.36 6.11 1.21
CA GLU A 158 -26.03 5.91 -0.07
C GLU A 158 -25.23 6.50 -1.23
N PHE A 159 -25.20 5.81 -2.37
CA PHE A 159 -24.52 6.31 -3.56
C PHE A 159 -25.33 6.05 -4.81
N GLN A 160 -25.77 7.13 -5.47
CA GLN A 160 -26.73 7.12 -6.57
C GLN A 160 -27.98 6.27 -6.33
N HIS A 161 -28.36 6.12 -5.07
CA HIS A 161 -29.52 5.34 -4.66
C HIS A 161 -30.78 6.00 -5.22
N GLU A 162 -31.57 5.22 -5.96
CA GLU A 162 -32.69 5.74 -6.74
C GLU A 162 -34.02 5.56 -5.99
N ILE A 163 -34.68 6.67 -5.70
CA ILE A 163 -35.98 6.74 -5.03
C ILE A 163 -36.91 7.57 -5.90
N ASN A 164 -38.01 6.98 -6.38
CA ASN A 164 -39.01 7.64 -7.22
C ASN A 164 -38.43 8.33 -8.48
N GLY A 165 -37.34 7.78 -9.05
CA GLY A 165 -36.67 8.33 -10.24
C GLY A 165 -35.64 9.42 -9.94
N GLU A 166 -35.45 9.80 -8.68
CA GLU A 166 -34.38 10.72 -8.25
C GLU A 166 -33.22 9.94 -7.61
N LYS A 167 -32.00 10.44 -7.79
CA LYS A 167 -30.77 9.81 -7.27
C LYS A 167 -30.20 10.60 -6.11
N TYR A 168 -29.98 9.93 -5.00
CA TYR A 168 -29.44 10.50 -3.77
C TYR A 168 -28.04 9.95 -3.49
N THR A 169 -27.22 10.72 -2.77
CA THR A 169 -25.83 10.35 -2.46
C THR A 169 -25.40 11.01 -1.17
N ASP A 170 -24.80 10.21 -0.30
CA ASP A 170 -24.16 10.67 0.92
C ASP A 170 -22.71 11.07 0.73
N LYS A 171 -22.29 12.03 1.55
CA LYS A 171 -20.88 12.38 1.72
C LYS A 171 -20.27 11.49 2.80
N VAL A 172 -19.62 10.42 2.36
CA VAL A 172 -18.82 9.51 3.19
C VAL A 172 -17.45 9.37 2.55
N ASP A 173 -16.40 9.28 3.37
CA ASP A 173 -15.04 9.03 2.89
C ASP A 173 -14.61 7.57 3.06
N LEU A 174 -15.29 6.82 3.95
CA LEU A 174 -15.06 5.41 4.25
C LEU A 174 -13.74 5.12 4.98
N TYR A 175 -13.02 6.14 5.47
CA TYR A 175 -11.73 5.95 6.15
C TYR A 175 -11.95 5.57 7.61
N PRO A 176 -11.60 4.33 8.04
CA PRO A 176 -11.78 3.93 9.43
C PRO A 176 -10.74 4.54 10.37
N GLU A 177 -11.17 5.20 11.44
CA GLU A 177 -10.30 5.66 12.54
C GLU A 177 -9.81 4.48 13.40
N VAL A 178 -10.73 3.57 13.73
CA VAL A 178 -10.50 2.39 14.58
C VAL A 178 -10.56 1.11 13.76
N ALA A 179 -9.79 0.11 14.16
CA ALA A 179 -9.94 -1.23 13.60
C ALA A 179 -11.14 -1.91 14.26
N ILE A 180 -12.10 -2.38 13.47
CA ILE A 180 -13.33 -2.99 13.99
C ILE A 180 -13.46 -4.46 13.60
N SER A 181 -14.06 -5.25 14.49
CA SER A 181 -14.52 -6.60 14.19
C SER A 181 -15.83 -6.94 14.88
N ARG A 182 -16.39 -8.10 14.54
CA ARG A 182 -17.59 -8.65 15.19
C ARG A 182 -17.40 -10.10 15.64
N LEU A 183 -17.94 -10.44 16.81
CA LEU A 183 -18.33 -11.80 17.16
C LEU A 183 -19.85 -11.89 17.04
N ALA A 184 -20.36 -12.42 15.94
CA ALA A 184 -21.79 -12.44 15.62
C ALA A 184 -22.56 -13.54 16.37
N CYS A 185 -22.17 -13.79 17.62
CA CYS A 185 -22.69 -14.89 18.43
C CYS A 185 -24.16 -14.70 18.79
N ARG A 186 -24.92 -15.78 18.66
CA ARG A 186 -26.35 -15.84 18.99
C ARG A 186 -26.59 -16.36 20.40
N ASN A 187 -25.61 -17.09 20.94
CA ASN A 187 -25.67 -17.76 22.23
C ASN A 187 -24.28 -17.87 22.88
N ASN A 188 -24.25 -18.23 24.17
CA ASN A 188 -23.00 -18.32 24.95
C ASN A 188 -22.08 -19.44 24.47
N MET A 189 -22.58 -20.47 23.77
CA MET A 189 -21.73 -21.54 23.25
C MET A 189 -20.87 -21.03 22.09
N GLU A 190 -21.47 -20.32 21.14
CA GLU A 190 -20.73 -19.69 20.03
C GLU A 190 -19.70 -18.69 20.54
N LEU A 191 -20.07 -17.86 21.52
CA LEU A 191 -19.15 -16.92 22.15
C LEU A 191 -17.96 -17.65 22.77
N LYS A 192 -18.21 -18.68 23.58
CA LYS A 192 -17.17 -19.49 24.22
C LYS A 192 -16.23 -20.12 23.21
N ASN A 193 -16.77 -20.71 22.14
CA ASN A 193 -15.96 -21.29 21.08
C ASN A 193 -15.05 -20.24 20.45
N ALA A 194 -15.57 -19.05 20.14
CA ALA A 194 -14.79 -17.97 19.56
C ALA A 194 -13.65 -17.50 20.47
N ILE A 195 -13.96 -17.08 21.72
CA ILE A 195 -12.95 -16.54 22.63
C ILE A 195 -11.92 -17.58 23.06
N ASN A 196 -12.31 -18.85 23.21
CA ASN A 196 -11.37 -19.92 23.55
C ASN A 196 -10.38 -20.17 22.41
N LYS A 197 -10.84 -20.14 21.15
CA LYS A 197 -9.93 -20.26 19.99
C LYS A 197 -8.99 -19.06 19.88
N ILE A 198 -9.47 -17.85 20.15
CA ILE A 198 -8.64 -16.64 20.17
C ILE A 198 -7.53 -16.78 21.23
N MET A 199 -7.89 -17.10 22.48
CA MET A 199 -6.91 -17.28 23.55
C MET A 199 -5.94 -18.42 23.28
N ALA A 200 -6.41 -19.53 22.69
CA ALA A 200 -5.55 -20.66 22.31
C ALA A 200 -4.57 -20.28 21.19
N TYR A 201 -5.03 -19.54 20.19
CA TYR A 201 -4.20 -19.04 19.10
C TYR A 201 -3.08 -18.12 19.63
N GLU A 202 -3.43 -17.19 20.52
CA GLU A 202 -2.46 -16.26 21.11
C GLU A 202 -1.50 -16.93 22.12
N ALA A 203 -1.89 -18.05 22.72
CA ALA A 203 -1.05 -18.83 23.63
C ALA A 203 0.02 -19.69 22.91
N GLY A 204 -0.14 -20.00 21.63
CA GLY A 204 0.93 -20.56 20.78
C GLY A 204 0.51 -21.65 19.80
N ILE A 205 0.71 -21.38 18.50
CA ILE A 205 1.46 -22.17 17.50
C ILE A 205 1.59 -21.27 16.25
N LYS A 206 2.83 -21.00 15.82
CA LYS A 206 3.14 -20.40 14.52
C LYS A 206 3.32 -21.51 13.50
N ASN A 207 2.26 -21.83 12.79
CA ASN A 207 2.38 -22.57 11.55
C ASN A 207 2.71 -21.56 10.44
N ASN A 208 3.62 -21.87 9.53
CA ASN A 208 3.91 -21.03 8.36
C ASN A 208 3.23 -21.57 7.09
N LYS A 209 2.26 -22.48 7.22
CA LYS A 209 1.50 -22.99 6.07
C LYS A 209 0.32 -22.10 5.75
N ILE A 210 0.15 -21.81 4.46
CA ILE A 210 -1.03 -21.15 3.90
C ILE A 210 -1.72 -22.14 2.95
N LEU A 211 -3.01 -22.37 3.18
CA LEU A 211 -3.87 -23.08 2.24
C LEU A 211 -4.46 -22.08 1.25
N LEU A 212 -4.30 -22.35 -0.04
CA LEU A 212 -4.83 -21.57 -1.14
C LEU A 212 -5.77 -22.47 -1.94
N ALA A 213 -7.05 -22.15 -2.00
CA ALA A 213 -8.07 -22.93 -2.68
C ALA A 213 -8.89 -22.03 -3.60
N GLY A 214 -8.56 -22.08 -4.88
CA GLY A 214 -9.10 -21.19 -5.89
C GLY A 214 -9.21 -21.88 -7.24
N GLY A 215 -10.10 -21.36 -8.08
CA GLY A 215 -10.42 -21.93 -9.37
C GLY A 215 -10.80 -20.87 -10.40
N ASP A 216 -11.57 -21.28 -11.39
CA ASP A 216 -12.06 -20.44 -12.48
C ASP A 216 -13.38 -19.77 -12.06
N SER A 217 -13.37 -18.46 -11.81
CA SER A 217 -14.56 -17.74 -11.33
C SER A 217 -15.43 -17.28 -12.49
N TYR A 218 -14.82 -17.06 -13.66
CA TYR A 218 -15.52 -16.66 -14.88
C TYR A 218 -15.09 -17.55 -16.07
N PRO A 219 -15.61 -18.78 -16.17
CA PRO A 219 -15.28 -19.64 -17.30
C PRO A 219 -15.67 -18.99 -18.64
N ASN A 220 -14.78 -19.06 -19.64
CA ASN A 220 -14.96 -18.50 -20.98
C ASN A 220 -15.08 -16.96 -21.01
N ASP A 221 -14.40 -16.27 -20.09
CA ASP A 221 -14.35 -14.81 -20.07
C ASP A 221 -13.48 -14.23 -21.23
N PRO A 222 -13.76 -13.00 -21.69
CA PRO A 222 -13.04 -12.39 -22.81
C PRO A 222 -11.61 -11.93 -22.46
N CYS A 223 -11.16 -12.01 -21.21
CA CYS A 223 -9.85 -11.56 -20.75
C CYS A 223 -8.78 -12.66 -20.78
N GLY A 224 -8.95 -13.65 -21.65
CA GLY A 224 -7.95 -14.66 -21.96
C GLY A 224 -8.09 -15.96 -21.16
N ASN A 225 -9.27 -16.20 -20.55
CA ASN A 225 -9.58 -17.42 -19.79
C ASN A 225 -8.52 -17.70 -18.72
N ILE A 226 -8.33 -16.74 -17.81
CA ILE A 226 -7.34 -16.86 -16.73
C ILE A 226 -8.12 -17.21 -15.47
N PRO A 227 -7.92 -18.39 -14.85
CA PRO A 227 -8.64 -18.74 -13.63
C PRO A 227 -8.29 -17.77 -12.50
N GLU A 228 -9.24 -16.89 -12.16
CA GLU A 228 -9.00 -15.72 -11.32
C GLU A 228 -8.55 -16.07 -9.92
N GLY A 229 -9.17 -17.09 -9.32
CA GLY A 229 -8.81 -17.53 -7.97
C GLY A 229 -7.37 -18.03 -7.92
N ILE A 230 -6.96 -18.81 -8.92
CA ILE A 230 -5.58 -19.30 -9.06
C ILE A 230 -4.61 -18.14 -9.26
N TYR A 231 -4.96 -17.17 -10.11
CA TYR A 231 -4.10 -16.01 -10.39
C TYR A 231 -3.88 -15.15 -9.14
N LEU A 232 -4.96 -14.79 -8.45
CA LEU A 232 -4.92 -13.98 -7.23
C LEU A 232 -4.15 -14.69 -6.11
N GLU A 233 -4.43 -15.97 -5.87
CA GLU A 233 -3.78 -16.72 -4.80
C GLU A 233 -2.28 -16.91 -5.04
N ASN A 234 -1.83 -17.00 -6.31
CA ASN A 234 -0.40 -16.97 -6.61
C ASN A 234 0.22 -15.61 -6.26
N LYS A 235 -0.48 -14.48 -6.48
CA LYS A 235 -0.04 -13.16 -6.03
C LYS A 235 0.01 -13.04 -4.51
N ILE A 236 -0.96 -13.62 -3.82
CA ILE A 236 -0.94 -13.69 -2.35
C ILE A 236 0.26 -14.53 -1.86
N ALA A 237 0.56 -15.65 -2.51
CA ALA A 237 1.72 -16.48 -2.20
C ALA A 237 3.06 -15.75 -2.45
N GLU A 238 3.14 -14.90 -3.47
CA GLU A 238 4.30 -14.02 -3.73
C GLU A 238 4.50 -13.01 -2.58
N VAL A 239 3.42 -12.39 -2.09
CA VAL A 239 3.47 -11.45 -0.96
C VAL A 239 3.93 -12.14 0.33
N LEU A 240 3.36 -13.32 0.59
CA LEU A 240 3.64 -14.18 1.74
C LEU A 240 4.70 -15.25 1.43
N SER A 241 5.78 -14.87 0.75
CA SER A 241 6.84 -15.80 0.31
C SER A 241 7.54 -16.57 1.44
N ASN A 242 7.36 -16.15 2.69
CA ASN A 242 7.84 -16.84 3.89
C ASN A 242 6.90 -17.96 4.38
N TYR A 243 5.72 -18.09 3.80
CA TYR A 243 4.78 -19.17 4.07
C TYR A 243 4.95 -20.33 3.07
N GLU A 244 4.80 -21.55 3.55
CA GLU A 244 4.68 -22.75 2.73
C GLU A 244 3.27 -22.80 2.13
N ALA A 245 3.14 -22.61 0.82
CA ALA A 245 1.87 -22.60 0.13
C ALA A 245 1.38 -24.01 -0.25
N ILE A 246 0.25 -24.43 0.32
CA ILE A 246 -0.52 -25.60 -0.11
C ILE A 246 -1.55 -25.11 -1.14
N LYS A 247 -1.36 -25.51 -2.40
CA LYS A 247 -2.15 -25.00 -3.54
C LYS A 247 -3.16 -26.05 -4.01
N LEU A 248 -4.44 -25.74 -3.87
CA LEU A 248 -5.57 -26.54 -4.35
C LEU A 248 -6.23 -25.83 -5.54
N TYR A 249 -5.67 -26.03 -6.74
CA TYR A 249 -5.99 -25.26 -7.95
C TYR A 249 -6.59 -26.11 -9.08
N PRO A 250 -7.91 -26.38 -9.07
CA PRO A 250 -8.85 -26.20 -7.96
C PRO A 250 -8.72 -27.34 -6.92
N PRO A 251 -9.42 -27.27 -5.77
CA PRO A 251 -9.58 -28.43 -4.90
C PRO A 251 -10.29 -29.60 -5.62
N GLU A 252 -9.85 -30.84 -5.40
CA GLU A 252 -10.51 -32.00 -6.01
C GLU A 252 -11.95 -32.19 -5.51
N ASN A 253 -12.15 -31.95 -4.21
CA ASN A 253 -13.43 -32.04 -3.52
C ASN A 253 -13.36 -31.37 -2.13
N ALA A 254 -14.50 -31.26 -1.45
CA ALA A 254 -14.59 -30.66 -0.12
C ALA A 254 -13.71 -31.34 0.95
N ALA A 255 -13.49 -32.65 0.85
CA ALA A 255 -12.70 -33.38 1.85
C ALA A 255 -11.22 -32.99 1.80
N ASP A 256 -10.72 -32.55 0.64
CA ASP A 256 -9.35 -32.12 0.46
C ASP A 256 -9.04 -30.81 1.20
N ILE A 257 -9.97 -29.85 1.16
CA ILE A 257 -9.92 -28.63 1.97
C ILE A 257 -9.93 -28.99 3.46
N SER A 258 -10.92 -29.79 3.90
CA SER A 258 -11.04 -30.17 5.31
C SER A 258 -9.82 -30.93 5.82
N ARG A 259 -9.17 -31.75 4.98
CA ARG A 259 -7.96 -32.50 5.33
C ARG A 259 -6.82 -31.56 5.71
N HIS A 260 -6.46 -30.60 4.85
CA HIS A 260 -5.37 -29.67 5.13
C HIS A 260 -5.68 -28.73 6.31
N ILE A 261 -6.93 -28.31 6.46
CA ILE A 261 -7.35 -27.53 7.64
C ILE A 261 -7.14 -28.36 8.93
N ASN A 262 -7.51 -29.65 8.92
CA ASN A 262 -7.30 -30.56 10.05
C ASN A 262 -5.82 -30.87 10.33
N GLU A 263 -4.98 -30.96 9.29
CA GLU A 263 -3.53 -31.08 9.43
C GLU A 263 -2.90 -29.81 10.05
N GLY A 264 -3.57 -28.68 9.88
CA GLY A 264 -3.22 -27.40 10.48
C GLY A 264 -2.53 -26.47 9.48
N VAL A 265 -3.11 -25.29 9.33
CA VAL A 265 -2.57 -24.17 8.55
C VAL A 265 -2.80 -22.88 9.34
N ALA A 266 -1.95 -21.87 9.13
CA ALA A 266 -2.13 -20.57 9.78
C ALA A 266 -3.11 -19.66 9.02
N ILE A 267 -3.17 -19.81 7.70
CA ILE A 267 -4.03 -19.03 6.83
C ILE A 267 -4.73 -19.99 5.87
N ALA A 268 -6.01 -19.72 5.59
CA ALA A 268 -6.74 -20.37 4.52
C ALA A 268 -7.40 -19.29 3.65
N VAL A 269 -7.10 -19.30 2.35
CA VAL A 269 -7.71 -18.43 1.35
C VAL A 269 -8.59 -19.28 0.45
N LEU A 270 -9.84 -18.85 0.29
CA LEU A 270 -10.85 -19.53 -0.52
C LEU A 270 -11.39 -18.54 -1.56
N GLU A 271 -10.83 -18.55 -2.77
CA GLU A 271 -11.24 -17.69 -3.88
C GLU A 271 -12.26 -18.36 -4.81
N GLY A 272 -13.47 -17.83 -4.88
CA GLY A 272 -14.53 -18.39 -5.74
C GLY A 272 -15.87 -17.68 -5.61
N ALA A 273 -16.94 -18.42 -5.89
CA ALA A 273 -18.31 -17.96 -5.71
C ALA A 273 -18.84 -18.31 -4.31
N GLY A 274 -19.89 -17.63 -3.91
CA GLY A 274 -20.46 -17.79 -2.58
C GLY A 274 -21.97 -17.66 -2.56
N ALA A 275 -22.56 -18.29 -1.55
CA ALA A 275 -23.88 -17.97 -1.05
C ALA A 275 -23.84 -18.05 0.47
N HIS A 276 -24.88 -17.54 1.14
CA HIS A 276 -24.96 -17.41 2.60
C HIS A 276 -24.41 -18.60 3.44
N HIS A 277 -24.51 -19.84 2.95
CA HIS A 277 -24.14 -21.06 3.69
C HIS A 277 -23.12 -21.97 2.99
N LEU A 278 -22.57 -21.55 1.83
CA LEU A 278 -21.62 -22.34 1.06
C LEU A 278 -20.68 -21.46 0.26
N TRP A 279 -19.45 -21.96 0.07
CA TRP A 279 -18.48 -21.46 -0.89
C TRP A 279 -18.34 -22.49 -2.02
N ALA A 280 -18.05 -22.04 -3.24
CA ALA A 280 -17.85 -22.94 -4.36
C ALA A 280 -16.87 -22.40 -5.41
N THR A 281 -16.27 -23.29 -6.19
CA THR A 281 -15.36 -22.93 -7.28
C THR A 281 -15.42 -23.95 -8.42
N HIS A 282 -14.71 -23.68 -9.52
CA HIS A 282 -14.62 -24.52 -10.70
C HIS A 282 -13.18 -24.90 -11.04
N ALA A 283 -13.01 -26.06 -11.71
CA ALA A 283 -11.81 -26.30 -12.48
C ALA A 283 -11.77 -25.40 -13.72
N TYR A 284 -10.57 -25.16 -14.22
CA TYR A 284 -10.38 -24.44 -15.48
C TYR A 284 -11.27 -25.01 -16.59
N ASP A 285 -12.07 -24.14 -17.21
CA ASP A 285 -12.97 -24.48 -18.32
C ASP A 285 -13.93 -25.65 -17.99
N SER A 286 -14.42 -25.71 -16.75
CA SER A 286 -15.35 -26.74 -16.29
C SER A 286 -16.60 -26.14 -15.64
N GLU A 287 -17.78 -26.53 -16.12
CA GLU A 287 -19.06 -26.15 -15.49
C GLU A 287 -19.36 -26.93 -14.19
N LYS A 288 -18.50 -27.88 -13.80
CA LYS A 288 -18.70 -28.69 -12.60
C LYS A 288 -18.25 -27.92 -11.35
N TRP A 289 -19.23 -27.54 -10.55
CA TRP A 289 -19.02 -26.91 -9.24
C TRP A 289 -18.41 -27.87 -8.20
N ILE A 290 -17.43 -27.36 -7.47
CA ILE A 290 -16.89 -27.95 -6.23
C ILE A 290 -17.41 -27.12 -5.06
N TYR A 291 -18.20 -27.74 -4.18
CA TYR A 291 -18.86 -27.05 -3.07
C TYR A 291 -18.18 -27.34 -1.73
N TYR A 292 -18.06 -26.32 -0.90
CA TYR A 292 -17.69 -26.43 0.51
C TYR A 292 -18.78 -25.77 1.35
N TYR A 293 -19.50 -26.57 2.13
CA TYR A 293 -20.65 -26.13 2.91
C TYR A 293 -20.26 -25.79 4.35
N GLY A 294 -21.08 -24.98 5.01
CA GLY A 294 -20.94 -24.74 6.45
C GLY A 294 -20.92 -26.02 7.31
N TRP A 295 -21.54 -27.11 6.86
CA TRP A 295 -21.46 -28.40 7.55
C TRP A 295 -20.06 -29.04 7.48
N ASN A 296 -19.30 -28.81 6.41
CA ASN A 296 -17.91 -29.28 6.31
C ASN A 296 -17.04 -28.64 7.40
N ILE A 297 -17.26 -27.34 7.68
CA ILE A 297 -16.57 -26.59 8.75
C ILE A 297 -16.93 -27.17 10.12
N ARG A 298 -18.21 -27.46 10.37
CA ARG A 298 -18.68 -28.01 11.65
C ARG A 298 -18.11 -29.40 11.96
N LEU A 299 -17.66 -30.12 10.94
CA LEU A 299 -17.04 -31.45 11.06
C LEU A 299 -15.51 -31.41 11.20
N LEU A 300 -14.90 -30.23 11.15
CA LEU A 300 -13.46 -30.07 11.37
C LEU A 300 -13.06 -30.48 12.80
N LYS A 301 -11.80 -30.89 12.93
CA LYS A 301 -11.15 -31.35 14.16
C LYS A 301 -9.77 -30.72 14.35
N ASN A 302 -9.52 -29.58 13.68
CA ASN A 302 -8.25 -28.87 13.77
C ASN A 302 -8.08 -28.20 15.13
N ASP A 303 -6.85 -28.23 15.65
CA ASP A 303 -6.45 -27.52 16.88
C ASP A 303 -5.47 -26.36 16.57
N ILE A 304 -5.08 -26.20 15.31
CA ILE A 304 -4.43 -25.00 14.77
C ILE A 304 -5.52 -24.21 14.03
N TYR A 305 -5.83 -23.01 14.52
CA TYR A 305 -6.97 -22.23 14.03
C TYR A 305 -6.54 -21.19 13.00
N PRO A 306 -6.85 -21.36 11.70
CA PRO A 306 -6.43 -20.42 10.67
C PRO A 306 -7.19 -19.10 10.74
N ILE A 307 -6.57 -18.06 10.18
CA ILE A 307 -7.27 -16.87 9.69
C ILE A 307 -7.80 -17.20 8.30
N VAL A 308 -9.11 -17.11 8.11
CA VAL A 308 -9.77 -17.54 6.88
C VAL A 308 -10.21 -16.32 6.06
N VAL A 309 -9.74 -16.19 4.83
CA VAL A 309 -10.17 -15.14 3.89
C VAL A 309 -10.97 -15.80 2.77
N THR A 310 -12.16 -15.28 2.49
CA THR A 310 -13.06 -15.88 1.49
C THR A 310 -13.55 -14.83 0.51
N SER A 311 -13.52 -15.17 -0.79
CA SER A 311 -14.23 -14.43 -1.82
C SER A 311 -15.51 -15.18 -2.23
N GLY A 312 -16.56 -14.43 -2.53
CA GLY A 312 -17.86 -14.95 -2.91
C GLY A 312 -19.01 -14.19 -2.26
N ALA A 313 -20.12 -14.08 -2.99
CA ALA A 313 -21.26 -13.28 -2.58
C ALA A 313 -21.87 -13.76 -1.26
N ARG A 314 -22.11 -12.81 -0.35
CA ARG A 314 -22.91 -12.96 0.89
C ARG A 314 -22.37 -14.01 1.87
N LEU A 315 -21.11 -14.42 1.76
CA LEU A 315 -20.52 -15.43 2.67
C LEU A 315 -20.48 -14.93 4.12
N ALA A 316 -20.37 -13.61 4.31
CA ALA A 316 -20.34 -12.95 5.61
C ALA A 316 -21.66 -12.25 5.96
N LYS A 317 -22.76 -12.46 5.22
CA LYS A 317 -24.05 -11.79 5.45
C LYS A 317 -24.72 -12.24 6.77
N PHE A 318 -24.48 -11.54 7.87
CA PHE A 318 -24.81 -12.05 9.21
C PHE A 318 -26.17 -11.61 9.81
N ASP A 319 -27.06 -11.02 9.00
CA ASP A 319 -28.43 -10.64 9.37
C ASP A 319 -29.52 -11.63 9.01
N GLU A 320 -29.14 -12.78 8.47
CA GLU A 320 -30.10 -13.85 8.21
C GLU A 320 -30.32 -14.73 9.45
N LYS A 321 -31.47 -15.41 9.50
CA LYS A 321 -31.81 -16.33 10.60
C LYS A 321 -30.81 -17.48 10.79
N ARG A 322 -30.14 -17.92 9.73
CA ARG A 322 -29.09 -18.98 9.78
C ARG A 322 -27.71 -18.36 9.83
N GLU A 323 -26.74 -19.02 10.46
CA GLU A 323 -25.37 -18.51 10.49
C GLU A 323 -24.81 -18.39 9.06
N CYS A 324 -24.12 -17.31 8.77
CA CYS A 324 -23.41 -17.14 7.51
C CYS A 324 -22.14 -18.01 7.49
N PHE A 325 -21.67 -18.31 6.29
CA PHE A 325 -20.52 -19.17 6.04
C PHE A 325 -19.27 -18.72 6.82
N ASN A 326 -18.91 -17.43 6.78
CA ASN A 326 -17.76 -16.88 7.51
C ASN A 326 -17.94 -16.97 9.04
N TRP A 327 -19.15 -16.72 9.58
CA TRP A 327 -19.37 -16.83 11.02
C TRP A 327 -19.22 -18.27 11.51
N ILE A 328 -19.60 -19.28 10.71
CA ILE A 328 -19.48 -20.70 11.09
C ILE A 328 -18.02 -21.09 11.38
N TRP A 329 -17.03 -20.51 10.66
CA TRP A 329 -15.61 -20.72 10.94
C TRP A 329 -15.23 -20.32 12.36
N VAL A 330 -15.76 -19.21 12.86
CA VAL A 330 -15.43 -18.65 14.18
C VAL A 330 -16.32 -19.25 15.27
N ALA A 331 -17.62 -19.44 14.99
CA ALA A 331 -18.62 -19.95 15.94
C ALA A 331 -18.45 -21.43 16.30
N SER A 332 -17.87 -22.23 15.39
CA SER A 332 -17.67 -23.66 15.60
C SER A 332 -16.57 -23.93 16.63
N ARG A 333 -16.63 -25.09 17.31
CA ARG A 333 -15.61 -25.51 18.28
C ARG A 333 -14.22 -25.60 17.66
N HIS A 334 -14.14 -26.14 16.45
CA HIS A 334 -12.97 -26.13 15.57
C HIS A 334 -13.19 -25.08 14.46
N GLY A 335 -12.37 -25.08 13.41
CA GLY A 335 -12.44 -24.08 12.33
C GLY A 335 -11.42 -22.96 12.51
N GLY A 336 -11.80 -21.72 12.20
CA GLY A 336 -10.88 -20.57 12.17
C GLY A 336 -10.88 -19.75 13.48
N VAL A 337 -9.79 -19.03 13.72
CA VAL A 337 -9.70 -18.02 14.79
C VAL A 337 -10.36 -16.70 14.39
N ALA A 338 -10.28 -16.39 13.09
CA ALA A 338 -10.92 -15.26 12.48
C ALA A 338 -11.36 -15.63 11.06
N SER A 339 -12.35 -14.92 10.53
CA SER A 339 -12.79 -15.07 9.15
C SER A 339 -13.18 -13.73 8.53
N LEU A 340 -12.71 -13.46 7.31
CA LEU A 340 -12.96 -12.23 6.56
C LEU A 340 -13.68 -12.57 5.26
N GLY A 341 -14.66 -11.75 4.88
CA GLY A 341 -15.45 -11.96 3.66
C GLY A 341 -16.51 -10.87 3.45
N SER A 342 -17.21 -10.97 2.31
CA SER A 342 -18.23 -9.99 1.91
C SER A 342 -19.60 -10.25 2.56
N THR A 343 -20.22 -9.18 3.07
CA THR A 343 -21.61 -9.16 3.56
C THR A 343 -22.67 -9.05 2.47
N GLY A 344 -22.30 -8.68 1.24
CA GLY A 344 -23.19 -8.37 0.13
C GLY A 344 -22.85 -9.14 -1.15
N LEU A 345 -23.32 -8.65 -2.30
CA LEU A 345 -22.84 -9.09 -3.60
C LEU A 345 -21.42 -8.57 -3.81
N CYS A 346 -20.42 -9.45 -3.78
CA CYS A 346 -19.06 -9.02 -4.06
C CYS A 346 -18.75 -8.99 -5.55
N TRP A 347 -17.89 -8.06 -5.94
CA TRP A 347 -17.34 -7.97 -7.29
C TRP A 347 -15.85 -8.30 -7.29
N THR A 348 -15.41 -9.04 -8.30
CA THR A 348 -14.01 -9.39 -8.54
C THR A 348 -13.67 -9.09 -10.00
N GLY A 349 -12.46 -8.63 -10.28
CA GLY A 349 -12.01 -8.43 -11.66
C GLY A 349 -11.86 -9.75 -12.42
N HIS A 350 -12.05 -9.72 -13.74
CA HIS A 350 -11.89 -10.87 -14.63
C HIS A 350 -10.42 -11.06 -15.02
N GLY A 351 -10.00 -12.31 -15.22
CA GLY A 351 -8.62 -12.67 -15.52
C GLY A 351 -7.60 -11.98 -14.61
N ARG A 352 -6.61 -11.27 -15.20
CA ARG A 352 -5.58 -10.57 -14.41
C ARG A 352 -6.11 -9.39 -13.61
N ASN A 353 -7.25 -8.82 -14.00
CA ASN A 353 -7.84 -7.67 -13.32
C ASN A 353 -8.34 -8.03 -11.91
N VAL A 354 -8.43 -9.32 -11.57
CA VAL A 354 -8.74 -9.79 -10.21
C VAL A 354 -7.78 -9.20 -9.16
N SER A 355 -6.50 -8.98 -9.51
CA SER A 355 -5.52 -8.36 -8.61
C SER A 355 -5.56 -6.83 -8.62
N GLU A 356 -6.26 -6.23 -9.58
CA GLU A 356 -6.22 -4.78 -9.83
C GLU A 356 -7.44 -4.04 -9.28
N PHE A 357 -8.61 -4.67 -9.21
CA PHE A 357 -9.85 -4.03 -8.76
C PHE A 357 -10.62 -4.84 -7.70
N TYR A 358 -11.54 -4.13 -7.02
CA TYR A 358 -12.58 -4.70 -6.15
C TYR A 358 -12.06 -5.65 -5.06
N LEU A 359 -12.82 -6.70 -4.74
CA LEU A 359 -12.52 -7.56 -3.59
C LEU A 359 -11.17 -8.29 -3.74
N GLY A 360 -10.79 -8.71 -4.96
CA GLY A 360 -9.53 -9.39 -5.19
C GLY A 360 -8.30 -8.50 -4.94
N ASN A 361 -8.34 -7.24 -5.39
CA ASN A 361 -7.31 -6.26 -5.05
C ASN A 361 -7.28 -5.98 -3.54
N LEU A 362 -8.44 -5.87 -2.90
CA LEU A 362 -8.53 -5.66 -1.46
C LEU A 362 -7.96 -6.84 -0.67
N HIS A 363 -8.16 -8.10 -1.10
CA HIS A 363 -7.51 -9.28 -0.52
C HIS A 363 -5.99 -9.22 -0.67
N LEU A 364 -5.48 -8.86 -1.85
CA LEU A 364 -4.03 -8.71 -2.06
C LEU A 364 -3.43 -7.64 -1.13
N ARG A 365 -4.11 -6.48 -1.01
CA ARG A 365 -3.71 -5.42 -0.07
C ARG A 365 -3.79 -5.86 1.37
N PHE A 366 -4.82 -6.62 1.74
CA PHE A 366 -4.92 -7.21 3.08
C PHE A 366 -3.69 -8.04 3.40
N PHE A 367 -3.22 -8.90 2.50
CA PHE A 367 -2.01 -9.69 2.76
C PHE A 367 -0.72 -8.87 2.72
N GLN A 368 -0.64 -7.80 1.94
CA GLN A 368 0.46 -6.83 2.00
C GLN A 368 0.52 -6.15 3.37
N GLN A 369 -0.63 -5.75 3.93
CA GLN A 369 -0.71 -5.15 5.25
C GLN A 369 -0.53 -6.19 6.37
N TYR A 370 -1.03 -7.42 6.20
CA TYR A 370 -0.83 -8.54 7.11
C TYR A 370 0.66 -8.79 7.36
N LYS A 371 1.49 -8.71 6.31
CA LYS A 371 2.94 -8.84 6.42
C LYS A 371 3.59 -7.74 7.28
N ASN A 372 3.02 -6.54 7.28
CA ASN A 372 3.61 -5.33 7.88
C ASN A 372 2.98 -4.95 9.23
N CYS A 373 1.84 -5.53 9.60
CA CYS A 373 1.11 -5.20 10.83
C CYS A 373 1.29 -6.29 11.88
N SER A 374 1.33 -5.91 13.16
CA SER A 374 1.37 -6.87 14.26
C SER A 374 0.00 -7.45 14.62
N ARG A 375 -1.08 -6.72 14.34
CA ARG A 375 -2.46 -7.08 14.71
C ARG A 375 -3.35 -7.25 13.48
N LEU A 376 -4.27 -8.19 13.54
CA LEU A 376 -5.19 -8.51 12.46
C LEU A 376 -6.09 -7.31 12.07
N GLY A 377 -6.58 -6.57 13.07
CA GLY A 377 -7.42 -5.39 12.86
C GLY A 377 -6.67 -4.26 12.14
N ASP A 378 -5.38 -4.07 12.42
CA ASP A 378 -4.56 -3.08 11.73
C ASP A 378 -4.35 -3.48 10.26
N ALA A 379 -4.12 -4.77 9.99
CA ALA A 379 -4.02 -5.28 8.62
C ALA A 379 -5.30 -5.01 7.82
N TRP A 380 -6.47 -5.26 8.41
CA TRP A 380 -7.77 -4.96 7.80
C TRP A 380 -7.97 -3.45 7.57
N LYS A 381 -7.75 -2.64 8.61
CA LYS A 381 -7.92 -1.18 8.56
C LYS A 381 -7.03 -0.55 7.50
N ASN A 382 -5.74 -0.89 7.51
CA ASN A 382 -4.76 -0.37 6.56
C ASN A 382 -5.02 -0.88 5.15
N ALA A 383 -5.62 -2.06 4.97
CA ALA A 383 -5.97 -2.57 3.65
C ALA A 383 -7.10 -1.75 3.02
N ILE A 384 -8.13 -1.43 3.80
CA ILE A 384 -9.21 -0.52 3.37
C ILE A 384 -8.62 0.85 3.01
N VAL A 385 -7.84 1.46 3.90
CA VAL A 385 -7.22 2.77 3.64
C VAL A 385 -6.31 2.72 2.41
N SER A 386 -5.48 1.69 2.26
CA SER A 386 -4.60 1.50 1.10
C SER A 386 -5.40 1.31 -0.19
N TYR A 387 -6.54 0.62 -0.12
CA TYR A 387 -7.44 0.42 -1.25
C TYR A 387 -8.08 1.75 -1.66
N LEU A 388 -8.68 2.49 -0.73
CA LEU A 388 -9.32 3.78 -1.00
C LEU A 388 -8.33 4.81 -1.59
N ASN A 389 -7.08 4.83 -1.11
CA ASN A 389 -6.03 5.72 -1.62
C ASN A 389 -5.53 5.37 -3.03
N ALA A 390 -5.75 4.14 -3.50
CA ALA A 390 -5.16 3.67 -4.75
C ALA A 390 -5.97 4.02 -5.99
N PHE A 391 -7.18 4.55 -5.82
CA PHE A 391 -8.10 4.79 -6.92
C PHE A 391 -8.65 6.20 -6.87
N GLU A 392 -8.55 6.92 -7.99
CA GLU A 392 -9.27 8.17 -8.22
C GLU A 392 -10.58 7.87 -8.96
N TRP A 393 -11.72 7.95 -8.27
CA TRP A 393 -13.01 7.52 -8.83
C TRP A 393 -13.69 8.62 -9.64
N ASN A 394 -13.39 8.69 -10.94
CA ASN A 394 -14.02 9.64 -11.87
C ASN A 394 -15.32 9.10 -12.50
N GLY A 395 -15.52 7.77 -12.50
CA GLY A 395 -16.70 7.09 -13.04
C GLY A 395 -17.82 6.87 -12.01
N LYS A 396 -19.08 7.03 -12.43
CA LYS A 396 -20.26 6.88 -11.56
C LYS A 396 -20.46 5.44 -11.07
N VAL A 397 -20.54 4.46 -11.98
CA VAL A 397 -20.82 3.04 -11.61
C VAL A 397 -19.60 2.37 -10.98
N GLU A 398 -18.41 2.65 -11.53
CA GLU A 398 -17.12 2.22 -10.97
C GLU A 398 -16.97 2.60 -9.49
N LYS A 399 -17.28 3.85 -9.15
CA LYS A 399 -17.24 4.33 -7.75
C LYS A 399 -18.11 3.47 -6.83
N ALA A 400 -19.32 3.09 -7.26
CA ALA A 400 -20.21 2.27 -6.45
C ALA A 400 -19.60 0.89 -6.13
N PHE A 401 -18.93 0.25 -7.09
CA PHE A 401 -18.26 -1.04 -6.85
C PHE A 401 -17.04 -0.91 -5.93
N HIS A 402 -16.25 0.15 -6.06
CA HIS A 402 -15.13 0.39 -5.15
C HIS A 402 -15.60 0.67 -3.71
N MET A 403 -16.63 1.51 -3.54
CA MET A 403 -17.24 1.76 -2.24
C MET A 403 -17.78 0.46 -1.64
N LYS A 404 -18.51 -0.34 -2.44
CA LYS A 404 -19.06 -1.63 -2.00
C LYS A 404 -17.98 -2.57 -1.50
N ALA A 405 -16.87 -2.72 -2.23
CA ALA A 405 -15.77 -3.59 -1.84
C ALA A 405 -15.18 -3.22 -0.46
N ALA A 406 -15.03 -1.93 -0.17
CA ALA A 406 -14.56 -1.45 1.14
C ALA A 406 -15.60 -1.68 2.25
N GLU A 407 -16.87 -1.41 1.97
CA GLU A 407 -17.95 -1.48 2.96
C GLU A 407 -18.35 -2.93 3.30
N GLU A 408 -18.26 -3.87 2.35
CA GLU A 408 -18.72 -5.24 2.54
C GLU A 408 -17.67 -6.17 3.16
N PHE A 409 -16.38 -5.82 3.07
CA PHE A 409 -15.29 -6.65 3.55
C PHE A 409 -15.13 -6.51 5.06
N ILE A 410 -15.77 -7.42 5.81
CA ILE A 410 -15.77 -7.40 7.28
C ILE A 410 -14.90 -8.51 7.87
N ILE A 411 -14.63 -8.40 9.16
CA ILE A 411 -13.91 -9.40 9.96
C ILE A 411 -14.80 -9.94 11.09
N PHE A 412 -14.94 -11.26 11.13
CA PHE A 412 -15.34 -11.98 12.33
C PHE A 412 -14.10 -12.44 13.10
N GLY A 413 -14.03 -12.10 14.39
CA GLY A 413 -12.90 -12.43 15.24
C GLY A 413 -12.51 -11.27 16.15
N ASP A 414 -11.27 -11.28 16.61
CA ASP A 414 -10.70 -10.26 17.49
C ASP A 414 -9.79 -9.31 16.69
N PRO A 415 -10.01 -7.98 16.71
CA PRO A 415 -9.19 -7.06 15.94
C PRO A 415 -7.79 -6.89 16.57
N THR A 416 -7.63 -7.26 17.84
CA THR A 416 -6.36 -7.23 18.57
C THR A 416 -5.57 -8.54 18.43
N LEU A 417 -6.07 -9.51 17.65
CA LEU A 417 -5.40 -10.79 17.45
C LEU A 417 -3.96 -10.57 16.92
N SER A 418 -2.96 -11.08 17.65
CA SER A 418 -1.56 -10.99 17.22
C SER A 418 -1.30 -11.92 16.03
N ILE A 419 -0.85 -11.39 14.89
CA ILE A 419 -0.64 -12.19 13.66
C ILE A 419 0.82 -12.57 13.41
N HIS A 420 1.75 -11.99 14.16
CA HIS A 420 3.16 -12.39 14.24
C HIS A 420 3.56 -12.59 15.72
N SER A 421 4.63 -13.34 15.98
CA SER A 421 5.17 -13.49 17.34
C SER A 421 6.09 -12.32 17.62
N ILE A 422 6.09 -11.92 18.89
CA ILE A 422 6.82 -10.78 19.46
C ILE A 422 8.34 -10.86 19.18
N GLU A 423 8.87 -12.03 18.82
CA GLU A 423 10.31 -12.22 18.52
C GLU A 423 10.71 -11.95 17.05
N SER A 424 9.78 -11.56 16.15
CA SER A 424 10.12 -11.37 14.73
C SER A 424 9.59 -10.09 14.08
N MET A 425 9.33 -9.02 14.84
CA MET A 425 9.06 -7.70 14.25
C MET A 425 9.81 -6.63 15.03
N GLU A 426 10.71 -5.90 14.36
CA GLU A 426 10.98 -4.52 14.75
C GLU A 426 9.62 -3.82 14.69
N TYR A 427 9.08 -3.45 15.85
CA TYR A 427 7.82 -2.71 15.95
C TYR A 427 7.97 -1.41 15.17
N THR A 428 7.29 -1.27 14.03
CA THR A 428 7.26 -0.02 13.26
C THR A 428 6.14 0.87 13.81
N ASN A 429 6.47 1.76 14.74
CA ASN A 429 5.56 2.80 15.20
C ASN A 429 5.43 3.90 14.16
N VAL A 430 4.27 4.57 14.15
CA VAL A 430 4.06 5.80 13.38
C VAL A 430 4.10 6.99 14.32
N LEU A 431 5.04 7.91 14.10
CA LEU A 431 5.17 9.17 14.84
C LEU A 431 4.67 10.31 13.96
N TYR A 432 4.03 11.31 14.57
CA TYR A 432 3.48 12.46 13.84
C TYR A 432 4.21 13.74 14.22
N VAL A 433 4.51 14.58 13.23
CA VAL A 433 5.13 15.89 13.40
C VAL A 433 4.19 16.99 12.89
N GLY A 434 3.98 18.04 13.68
CA GLY A 434 3.07 19.16 13.36
C GLY A 434 1.60 18.87 13.70
N GLY A 435 0.69 19.78 13.31
CA GLY A 435 -0.75 19.68 13.59
C GLY A 435 -1.13 19.90 15.07
N SER A 436 -2.43 19.75 15.38
CA SER A 436 -2.98 19.93 16.73
C SER A 436 -3.29 18.62 17.47
N GLY A 437 -2.83 17.48 16.94
CA GLY A 437 -3.07 16.17 17.53
C GLY A 437 -2.29 15.95 18.83
N PRO A 438 -2.82 15.18 19.78
CA PRO A 438 -2.12 14.85 21.02
C PRO A 438 -0.85 14.04 20.74
N ASN A 439 0.24 14.34 21.45
CA ASN A 439 1.57 13.71 21.32
C ASN A 439 2.28 13.91 19.97
N ASN A 440 1.80 14.83 19.12
CA ASN A 440 2.55 15.22 17.93
C ASN A 440 3.83 15.95 18.35
N TYR A 441 4.92 15.59 17.69
CA TYR A 441 6.19 16.30 17.84
C TYR A 441 6.10 17.65 17.14
N THR A 442 6.74 18.66 17.70
CA THR A 442 6.78 20.01 17.11
C THR A 442 7.91 20.17 16.09
N SER A 443 8.86 19.24 16.04
CA SER A 443 9.98 19.20 15.10
C SER A 443 10.22 17.79 14.59
N ILE A 444 10.77 17.69 13.38
CA ILE A 444 11.11 16.43 12.73
C ILE A 444 12.24 15.76 13.51
N GLN A 445 13.25 16.50 13.95
CA GLN A 445 14.36 15.94 14.74
C GLN A 445 13.88 15.31 16.04
N ALA A 446 12.90 15.90 16.74
CA ALA A 446 12.38 15.32 17.97
C ALA A 446 11.71 13.95 17.71
N ALA A 447 10.96 13.82 16.61
CA ALA A 447 10.40 12.54 16.21
C ALA A 447 11.49 11.54 15.82
N VAL A 448 12.53 11.96 15.07
CA VAL A 448 13.68 11.09 14.73
C VAL A 448 14.39 10.58 16.00
N ASN A 449 14.57 11.45 17.00
CA ASN A 449 15.19 11.08 18.27
C ASN A 449 14.36 10.02 19.02
N ALA A 450 13.03 10.13 18.97
CA ALA A 450 12.11 9.21 19.64
C ALA A 450 11.86 7.91 18.86
N ALA A 451 12.03 7.92 17.54
CA ALA A 451 11.81 6.77 16.67
C ALA A 451 12.82 5.63 16.94
N ASN A 452 12.38 4.39 16.74
CA ASN A 452 13.22 3.20 16.64
C ASN A 452 13.45 2.80 15.17
N ASN A 453 14.39 1.89 14.92
CA ASN A 453 14.53 1.31 13.58
C ASN A 453 13.21 0.66 13.14
N GLY A 454 12.84 0.88 11.88
CA GLY A 454 11.59 0.45 11.28
C GLY A 454 10.45 1.47 11.40
N ASP A 455 10.54 2.43 12.32
CA ASP A 455 9.47 3.42 12.52
C ASP A 455 9.26 4.32 11.29
N THR A 456 8.03 4.82 11.17
CA THR A 456 7.63 5.81 10.18
C THR A 456 7.30 7.13 10.86
N ILE A 457 7.78 8.24 10.31
CA ILE A 457 7.49 9.60 10.77
C ILE A 457 6.66 10.28 9.70
N ILE A 458 5.41 10.63 10.03
CA ILE A 458 4.52 11.39 9.16
C ILE A 458 4.61 12.87 9.56
N VAL A 459 5.09 13.69 8.64
CA VAL A 459 5.20 15.14 8.82
C VAL A 459 4.01 15.80 8.14
N LEU A 460 3.13 16.38 8.95
CA LEU A 460 1.90 17.04 8.51
C LEU A 460 2.19 18.39 7.86
N PRO A 461 1.23 18.98 7.11
CA PRO A 461 1.43 20.26 6.43
C PRO A 461 1.95 21.35 7.36
N GLY A 462 3.01 22.04 6.93
CA GLY A 462 3.67 23.06 7.73
C GLY A 462 5.06 23.41 7.19
N VAL A 463 5.65 24.46 7.74
CA VAL A 463 7.03 24.88 7.45
C VAL A 463 7.92 24.56 8.65
N TYR A 464 8.91 23.70 8.44
CA TYR A 464 9.82 23.22 9.46
C TYR A 464 11.20 23.83 9.20
N ASN A 465 11.70 24.63 10.15
CA ASN A 465 12.98 25.33 10.02
C ASN A 465 14.03 24.63 10.88
N GLU A 466 14.64 23.58 10.34
CA GLU A 466 15.58 22.73 11.09
C GLU A 466 16.53 21.95 10.17
N ASN A 467 17.64 21.47 10.74
CA ASN A 467 18.51 20.48 10.09
C ASN A 467 18.34 19.15 10.82
N VAL A 468 17.90 18.13 10.09
CA VAL A 468 17.53 16.83 10.64
C VAL A 468 18.68 15.83 10.40
N SER A 469 19.17 15.21 11.46
CA SER A 469 20.16 14.14 11.43
C SER A 469 19.47 12.80 11.64
N ILE A 470 19.67 11.87 10.70
CA ILE A 470 19.02 10.55 10.68
C ILE A 470 20.10 9.48 10.76
N ASP A 471 20.24 8.86 11.92
CA ASP A 471 21.17 7.78 12.21
C ASP A 471 20.48 6.40 12.37
N LYS A 472 19.16 6.36 12.15
CA LYS A 472 18.31 5.17 12.27
C LYS A 472 17.73 4.75 10.92
N LYS A 473 17.37 3.48 10.81
CA LYS A 473 16.69 2.92 9.65
C LYS A 473 15.20 3.23 9.73
N ILE A 474 14.80 4.44 9.35
CA ILE A 474 13.42 4.94 9.48
C ILE A 474 12.90 5.48 8.15
N GLU A 475 11.57 5.60 8.05
CA GLU A 475 10.90 6.26 6.93
C GLU A 475 10.33 7.59 7.39
N ILE A 476 10.55 8.66 6.63
CA ILE A 476 10.04 10.00 6.91
C ILE A 476 9.24 10.47 5.69
N ILE A 477 7.96 10.74 5.90
CA ILE A 477 6.99 11.08 4.85
C ILE A 477 6.43 12.48 5.11
N GLY A 478 6.73 13.43 4.24
CA GLY A 478 6.08 14.72 4.15
C GLY A 478 4.73 14.59 3.47
N ARG A 479 3.69 15.13 4.09
CA ARG A 479 2.38 15.33 3.46
C ARG A 479 2.17 16.82 3.27
N ASN A 480 2.61 17.34 2.12
CA ASN A 480 2.60 18.79 1.85
C ASN A 480 3.38 19.59 2.90
N ALA A 481 4.52 19.04 3.35
CA ALA A 481 5.40 19.64 4.33
C ALA A 481 6.60 20.30 3.64
N THR A 482 6.93 21.51 4.05
CA THR A 482 8.13 22.23 3.58
C THR A 482 9.20 22.18 4.66
N LEU A 483 10.36 21.59 4.34
CA LEU A 483 11.57 21.69 5.16
C LEU A 483 12.42 22.87 4.66
N VAL A 484 12.64 23.87 5.49
CA VAL A 484 13.63 24.93 5.28
C VAL A 484 14.87 24.56 6.09
N GLY A 485 15.84 23.94 5.43
CA GLY A 485 16.99 23.30 6.07
C GLY A 485 17.41 22.05 5.31
N SER A 486 17.94 21.04 6.01
CA SER A 486 18.54 19.87 5.38
C SER A 486 18.29 18.57 6.12
N PHE A 487 18.29 17.45 5.38
CA PHE A 487 18.44 16.10 5.94
C PHE A 487 19.91 15.64 5.87
N ASN A 488 20.42 15.09 6.95
CA ASN A 488 21.76 14.50 7.07
C ASN A 488 21.58 13.01 7.38
N VAL A 489 21.76 12.17 6.36
CA VAL A 489 21.43 10.73 6.39
C VAL A 489 22.69 9.91 6.63
N PHE A 490 22.76 9.24 7.77
CA PHE A 490 23.88 8.40 8.19
C PHE A 490 23.54 6.90 8.21
N SER A 491 22.28 6.54 7.93
CA SER A 491 21.76 5.16 7.95
C SER A 491 20.86 4.89 6.72
N SER A 492 20.32 3.68 6.60
CA SER A 492 19.37 3.30 5.53
C SER A 492 17.98 3.90 5.80
N ALA A 493 17.86 5.21 5.57
CA ALA A 493 16.62 5.94 5.78
C ALA A 493 15.87 6.17 4.45
N LYS A 494 14.55 6.34 4.55
CA LYS A 494 13.69 6.75 3.44
C LYS A 494 13.15 8.15 3.67
N ILE A 495 13.26 9.04 2.68
CA ILE A 495 12.77 10.43 2.73
C ILE A 495 11.82 10.65 1.56
N ARG A 496 10.56 10.99 1.85
CA ARG A 496 9.49 11.07 0.85
C ARG A 496 8.61 12.30 0.97
N GLY A 497 8.12 12.84 -0.15
CA GLY A 497 6.97 13.75 -0.19
C GLY A 497 7.20 15.17 0.36
N PHE A 498 8.44 15.64 0.42
CA PHE A 498 8.76 16.98 0.92
C PHE A 498 8.96 18.00 -0.20
N GLU A 499 8.64 19.26 0.09
CA GLU A 499 9.34 20.40 -0.50
C GLU A 499 10.55 20.71 0.38
N ILE A 500 11.78 20.67 -0.14
CA ILE A 500 13.00 20.90 0.63
C ILE A 500 13.76 22.10 0.09
N LYS A 501 13.87 23.13 0.91
CA LYS A 501 14.58 24.38 0.65
C LYS A 501 15.85 24.42 1.50
N GLY A 502 16.94 23.90 0.92
CA GLY A 502 18.25 23.91 1.56
C GLY A 502 19.05 25.16 1.20
N GLU A 503 19.89 25.64 2.13
CA GLU A 503 20.82 26.74 1.82
C GLU A 503 22.02 26.22 1.01
N ASN A 504 22.91 25.45 1.65
CA ASN A 504 24.05 24.83 0.99
C ASN A 504 23.66 23.50 0.32
N TYR A 505 22.89 22.67 1.02
CA TYR A 505 22.36 21.43 0.47
C TYR A 505 21.00 21.08 1.06
N SER A 506 20.20 20.31 0.34
CA SER A 506 18.90 19.81 0.84
C SER A 506 19.04 18.44 1.52
N ILE A 507 19.82 17.52 0.95
CA ILE A 507 20.09 16.21 1.56
C ILE A 507 21.57 15.88 1.45
N LYS A 508 22.20 15.49 2.56
CA LYS A 508 23.55 14.92 2.57
C LYS A 508 23.49 13.47 3.04
N CYS A 509 23.88 12.54 2.18
CA CYS A 509 23.81 11.11 2.40
C CYS A 509 25.21 10.49 2.54
N LYS A 510 25.42 9.81 3.67
CA LYS A 510 26.59 8.96 3.97
C LYS A 510 26.17 7.54 4.38
N GLY A 511 24.87 7.27 4.45
CA GLY A 511 24.31 5.95 4.77
C GLY A 511 24.07 5.12 3.51
N ASN A 512 24.38 3.83 3.58
CA ASN A 512 24.07 2.88 2.50
C ASN A 512 22.57 2.63 2.41
N ASP A 513 22.10 2.23 1.22
CA ASP A 513 20.71 1.81 0.98
C ASP A 513 19.67 2.87 1.36
N ALA A 514 20.05 4.16 1.29
CA ALA A 514 19.12 5.27 1.48
C ALA A 514 18.17 5.39 0.28
N PHE A 515 16.97 5.88 0.54
CA PHE A 515 15.92 6.02 -0.46
C PHE A 515 15.33 7.43 -0.42
N VAL A 516 15.38 8.15 -1.53
CA VAL A 516 14.84 9.52 -1.64
C VAL A 516 13.84 9.55 -2.77
N GLU A 517 12.57 9.81 -2.47
CA GLU A 517 11.50 9.69 -3.47
C GLU A 517 10.42 10.77 -3.39
N GLY A 518 9.94 11.25 -4.54
CA GLY A 518 8.77 12.14 -4.57
C GLY A 518 8.98 13.50 -3.91
N ASN A 519 10.21 14.02 -3.88
CA ASN A 519 10.51 15.32 -3.27
C ASN A 519 10.72 16.42 -4.32
N SER A 520 10.39 17.66 -3.95
CA SER A 520 10.70 18.87 -4.71
C SER A 520 11.85 19.62 -4.04
N ILE A 521 13.00 19.71 -4.70
CA ILE A 521 14.29 20.05 -4.09
C ILE A 521 14.87 21.35 -4.70
N HIS A 522 15.12 22.33 -3.83
CA HIS A 522 15.67 23.63 -4.17
C HIS A 522 16.82 24.00 -3.23
N SER A 523 18.04 24.07 -3.74
CA SER A 523 19.23 24.49 -2.98
C SER A 523 20.46 24.71 -3.87
N TYR A 524 21.60 25.06 -3.28
CA TYR A 524 22.87 25.05 -4.00
C TYR A 524 23.24 23.61 -4.43
N TYR A 525 23.27 22.63 -3.52
CA TYR A 525 23.38 21.20 -3.81
C TYR A 525 22.10 20.45 -3.40
N GLY A 526 21.29 19.96 -4.34
CA GLY A 526 20.08 19.20 -4.03
C GLY A 526 20.38 17.99 -3.14
N ILE A 527 21.16 17.04 -3.66
CA ILE A 527 21.63 15.88 -2.89
C ILE A 527 23.14 15.74 -3.01
N VAL A 528 23.82 15.53 -1.87
CA VAL A 528 25.24 15.21 -1.79
C VAL A 528 25.40 13.78 -1.27
N ILE A 529 26.02 12.88 -2.03
CA ILE A 529 26.27 11.49 -1.63
C ILE A 529 27.79 11.26 -1.51
N GLU A 530 28.27 10.86 -0.34
CA GLU A 530 29.70 10.65 -0.11
C GLU A 530 29.96 9.31 0.59
N ASN A 531 30.72 8.42 -0.07
CA ASN A 531 31.12 7.12 0.47
C ASN A 531 29.93 6.23 0.92
N ALA A 532 28.82 6.30 0.19
CA ALA A 532 27.62 5.50 0.40
C ALA A 532 27.28 4.66 -0.85
N SER A 533 26.84 3.42 -0.67
CA SER A 533 26.44 2.52 -1.75
C SER A 533 24.92 2.30 -1.82
N CYS A 534 24.43 1.91 -3.00
CA CYS A 534 23.05 1.46 -3.19
C CYS A 534 21.96 2.51 -2.88
N VAL A 535 22.31 3.80 -3.00
CA VAL A 535 21.35 4.90 -2.82
C VAL A 535 20.38 4.95 -4.01
N ARG A 536 19.08 5.06 -3.73
CA ARG A 536 18.02 5.15 -4.75
C ARG A 536 17.38 6.54 -4.70
N ILE A 537 17.33 7.19 -5.85
CA ILE A 537 16.76 8.53 -6.04
C ILE A 537 15.70 8.41 -7.12
N ASN A 538 14.43 8.48 -6.73
CA ASN A 538 13.31 8.18 -7.61
C ASN A 538 12.27 9.31 -7.62
N GLU A 539 11.67 9.65 -8.75
CA GLU A 539 10.49 10.55 -8.79
C GLU A 539 10.70 11.93 -8.12
N ASN A 540 11.93 12.44 -8.05
CA ASN A 540 12.21 13.75 -7.46
C ASN A 540 12.31 14.83 -8.54
N ALA A 541 11.94 16.06 -8.18
CA ALA A 541 12.12 17.25 -9.01
C ALA A 541 13.23 18.14 -8.44
N PHE A 542 14.21 18.49 -9.29
CA PHE A 542 15.39 19.27 -8.92
C PHE A 542 15.43 20.59 -9.68
N GLU A 543 15.41 21.70 -8.94
CA GLU A 543 15.80 23.03 -9.40
C GLU A 543 16.88 23.60 -8.48
N CYS A 544 18.10 23.16 -8.70
CA CYS A 544 19.27 23.41 -7.87
C CYS A 544 20.46 23.90 -8.71
N ARG A 545 21.53 24.42 -8.09
CA ARG A 545 22.76 24.63 -8.85
C ARG A 545 23.39 23.28 -9.24
N TYR A 546 23.47 22.36 -8.30
CA TYR A 546 23.84 20.97 -8.51
C TYR A 546 22.66 20.10 -8.07
N GLY A 547 21.97 19.41 -8.97
CA GLY A 547 20.87 18.52 -8.63
C GLY A 547 21.34 17.41 -7.70
N VAL A 548 22.31 16.62 -8.16
CA VAL A 548 22.99 15.60 -7.36
C VAL A 548 24.50 15.66 -7.58
N TYR A 549 25.25 15.74 -6.49
CA TYR A 549 26.70 15.52 -6.47
C TYR A 549 27.01 14.23 -5.71
N MET A 550 27.82 13.35 -6.27
CA MET A 550 28.18 12.09 -5.64
C MET A 550 29.66 11.74 -5.81
N LYS A 551 30.24 11.15 -4.75
CA LYS A 551 31.67 10.79 -4.72
C LYS A 551 31.92 9.47 -4.00
N ASN A 552 32.70 8.58 -4.63
CA ASN A 552 33.06 7.25 -4.10
C ASN A 552 31.82 6.43 -3.69
N SER A 553 30.77 6.47 -4.51
CA SER A 553 29.44 5.98 -4.17
C SER A 553 28.88 5.07 -5.26
N PRO A 554 29.20 3.77 -5.24
CA PRO A 554 28.81 2.85 -6.30
C PRO A 554 27.36 2.36 -6.17
N TYR A 555 26.83 1.79 -7.25
CA TYR A 555 25.51 1.13 -7.30
C TYR A 555 24.32 2.05 -7.01
N ALA A 556 24.47 3.37 -7.21
CA ALA A 556 23.35 4.29 -7.11
C ALA A 556 22.36 4.10 -8.27
N LYS A 557 21.08 4.33 -8.00
CA LYS A 557 20.02 4.23 -9.01
C LYS A 557 19.20 5.50 -9.07
N PHE A 558 18.98 6.01 -10.28
CA PHE A 558 18.21 7.22 -10.57
C PHE A 558 17.07 6.87 -11.52
N ASN A 559 15.82 6.90 -11.05
CA ASN A 559 14.66 6.56 -11.86
C ASN A 559 13.60 7.67 -11.85
N ASP A 560 13.06 8.01 -13.02
CA ASP A 560 11.86 8.85 -13.13
C ASP A 560 12.00 10.25 -12.48
N ASN A 561 13.22 10.79 -12.40
CA ASN A 561 13.47 12.12 -11.84
C ASN A 561 13.40 13.22 -12.91
N ILE A 562 13.12 14.44 -12.47
CA ILE A 562 13.11 15.65 -13.28
C ILE A 562 14.25 16.58 -12.83
N PHE A 563 15.26 16.75 -13.68
CA PHE A 563 16.35 17.71 -13.50
C PHE A 563 16.12 18.91 -14.43
N HIS A 564 15.50 19.96 -13.89
CA HIS A 564 15.16 21.15 -14.65
C HIS A 564 15.93 22.38 -14.18
N ASN A 565 16.47 23.17 -15.13
CA ASN A 565 17.10 24.48 -14.84
C ASN A 565 18.29 24.41 -13.85
N ASN A 566 18.97 23.26 -13.75
CA ASN A 566 20.16 23.10 -12.91
C ASN A 566 21.42 23.57 -13.65
N TRP A 567 22.53 23.83 -12.95
CA TRP A 567 23.83 23.91 -13.65
C TRP A 567 24.33 22.51 -13.94
N TYR A 568 24.32 21.65 -12.93
CA TYR A 568 24.60 20.23 -13.05
C TYR A 568 23.37 19.42 -12.69
N GLY A 569 22.98 18.45 -13.52
CA GLY A 569 21.92 17.51 -13.17
C GLY A 569 22.45 16.48 -12.18
N ILE A 570 23.34 15.61 -12.67
CA ILE A 570 24.09 14.62 -11.87
C ILE A 570 25.58 14.79 -12.17
N TRP A 571 26.38 15.00 -11.12
CA TRP A 571 27.84 14.93 -11.17
C TRP A 571 28.30 13.79 -10.27
N ALA A 572 28.83 12.73 -10.88
CA ALA A 572 29.41 11.58 -10.19
C ALA A 572 30.93 11.50 -10.36
N GLU A 573 31.66 11.36 -9.26
CA GLU A 573 33.10 11.13 -9.21
C GLU A 573 33.42 9.77 -8.56
N LYS A 574 34.07 8.88 -9.31
CA LYS A 574 34.50 7.56 -8.82
C LYS A 574 33.35 6.72 -8.28
N CYS A 575 32.25 6.72 -9.01
CA CYS A 575 31.04 6.00 -8.64
C CYS A 575 30.74 4.95 -9.71
N ASP A 576 31.18 3.72 -9.49
CA ASP A 576 31.00 2.64 -10.46
C ASP A 576 29.57 2.06 -10.43
N PHE A 577 29.14 1.48 -11.54
CA PHE A 577 27.88 0.73 -11.68
C PHE A 577 26.63 1.54 -11.31
N ILE A 578 26.59 2.82 -11.66
CA ILE A 578 25.38 3.64 -11.49
C ILE A 578 24.37 3.30 -12.60
N GLU A 579 23.09 3.22 -12.26
CA GLU A 579 21.98 3.11 -13.21
C GLU A 579 21.19 4.43 -13.26
N ILE A 580 21.09 5.03 -14.45
CA ILE A 580 20.36 6.28 -14.70
C ILE A 580 19.32 5.99 -15.76
N MET A 581 18.06 5.86 -15.35
CA MET A 581 16.97 5.37 -16.20
C MET A 581 15.71 6.24 -16.14
N ASN A 582 15.03 6.42 -17.27
CA ASN A 582 13.73 7.10 -17.34
C ASN A 582 13.70 8.54 -16.80
N ASN A 583 14.83 9.23 -16.74
CA ASN A 583 14.90 10.60 -16.20
C ASN A 583 14.69 11.65 -17.28
N ASN A 584 14.13 12.79 -16.89
CA ASN A 584 14.02 13.98 -17.73
C ASN A 584 15.07 15.01 -17.29
N PHE A 585 15.99 15.33 -18.19
CA PHE A 585 16.94 16.40 -18.01
C PHE A 585 16.67 17.54 -19.00
N SER A 586 16.21 18.68 -18.50
CA SER A 586 15.81 19.79 -19.35
C SER A 586 16.36 21.15 -18.94
N SER A 587 16.79 21.94 -19.93
CA SER A 587 17.21 23.35 -19.73
C SER A 587 18.33 23.54 -18.70
N ASN A 588 19.21 22.53 -18.52
CA ASN A 588 20.33 22.65 -17.59
C ASN A 588 21.50 23.40 -18.24
N ARG A 589 22.16 24.26 -17.45
CA ARG A 589 23.02 25.36 -17.93
C ARG A 589 24.50 25.00 -18.08
N TRP A 590 24.93 23.84 -17.58
CA TRP A 590 26.31 23.37 -17.71
C TRP A 590 26.37 21.87 -18.04
N TYR A 591 26.87 21.01 -17.15
CA TYR A 591 26.91 19.57 -17.41
C TYR A 591 25.71 18.86 -16.80
N THR A 592 24.77 18.45 -17.64
CA THR A 592 23.59 17.73 -17.18
C THR A 592 23.95 16.41 -16.54
N LEU A 593 24.71 15.55 -17.23
CA LEU A 593 25.22 14.31 -16.69
C LEU A 593 26.74 14.27 -16.86
N TRP A 594 27.47 14.32 -15.75
CA TRP A 594 28.93 14.20 -15.69
C TRP A 594 29.31 12.95 -14.92
N LEU A 595 29.95 11.99 -15.60
CA LEU A 595 30.45 10.76 -15.00
C LEU A 595 31.98 10.74 -15.10
N GLU A 596 32.65 10.94 -13.98
CA GLU A 596 34.10 10.99 -13.86
C GLU A 596 34.67 9.79 -13.12
N GLY A 597 35.47 8.95 -13.79
CA GLY A 597 36.02 7.75 -13.17
C GLY A 597 34.95 6.74 -12.73
N SER A 598 33.78 6.77 -13.35
CA SER A 598 32.56 6.03 -13.00
C SER A 598 32.31 4.92 -14.03
N ASN A 599 32.91 3.76 -13.81
CA ASN A 599 32.95 2.66 -14.77
C ASN A 599 31.69 1.78 -14.69
N GLY A 600 31.39 1.03 -15.74
CA GLY A 600 30.31 0.04 -15.73
C GLY A 600 28.90 0.63 -15.55
N SER A 601 28.73 1.94 -15.74
CA SER A 601 27.46 2.64 -15.51
C SER A 601 26.54 2.54 -16.71
N ILE A 602 25.23 2.57 -16.46
CA ILE A 602 24.17 2.45 -17.47
C ILE A 602 23.36 3.76 -17.49
N VAL A 603 23.23 4.34 -18.68
CA VAL A 603 22.39 5.51 -18.98
C VAL A 603 21.39 5.07 -20.03
N GLU A 604 20.17 4.74 -19.60
CA GLU A 604 19.16 4.13 -20.47
C GLU A 604 17.81 4.88 -20.46
N ASN A 605 17.18 5.06 -21.61
CA ASN A 605 15.81 5.58 -21.71
C ASN A 605 15.58 6.95 -21.03
N ASN A 606 16.57 7.85 -21.08
CA ASN A 606 16.43 9.22 -20.55
C ASN A 606 16.19 10.23 -21.67
N SER A 607 15.55 11.35 -21.33
CA SER A 607 15.40 12.51 -22.23
C SER A 607 16.32 13.64 -21.81
N PHE A 608 17.14 14.12 -22.75
CA PHE A 608 18.06 15.24 -22.62
C PHE A 608 17.66 16.34 -23.60
N TYR A 609 16.98 17.36 -23.10
CA TYR A 609 16.40 18.43 -23.93
C TYR A 609 16.92 19.83 -23.55
N LYS A 610 17.46 20.58 -24.52
CA LYS A 610 17.91 21.97 -24.33
C LYS A 610 18.93 22.18 -23.21
N ASN A 611 19.84 21.24 -23.03
CA ASN A 611 20.93 21.36 -22.07
C ASN A 611 22.19 21.92 -22.73
N TRP A 612 23.13 22.44 -21.94
CA TRP A 612 24.44 22.81 -22.46
C TRP A 612 25.26 21.57 -22.83
N TYR A 613 25.59 20.69 -21.89
CA TYR A 613 26.13 19.35 -22.18
C TYR A 613 25.14 18.29 -21.74
N SER A 614 24.74 17.39 -22.64
CA SER A 614 23.82 16.29 -22.30
C SER A 614 24.50 15.22 -21.44
N ILE A 615 25.47 14.49 -22.00
CA ILE A 615 26.20 13.40 -21.34
C ILE A 615 27.71 13.63 -21.52
N PHE A 616 28.45 13.62 -20.43
CA PHE A 616 29.89 13.79 -20.41
C PHE A 616 30.55 12.62 -19.65
N LEU A 617 31.25 11.75 -20.38
CA LEU A 617 32.08 10.69 -19.79
C LEU A 617 33.54 11.17 -19.73
N TYR A 618 34.12 11.17 -18.53
CA TYR A 618 35.50 11.55 -18.30
C TYR A 618 36.23 10.46 -17.51
N HIS A 619 37.25 9.81 -18.08
CA HIS A 619 37.92 8.67 -17.43
C HIS A 619 36.97 7.51 -17.02
N SER A 620 35.84 7.35 -17.70
CA SER A 620 34.79 6.37 -17.38
C SER A 620 34.74 5.28 -18.46
N ASN A 621 34.94 4.03 -18.06
CA ASN A 621 35.07 2.90 -18.99
C ASN A 621 33.95 1.90 -18.82
N ASP A 622 33.73 1.08 -19.84
CA ASP A 622 32.81 -0.06 -19.79
C ASP A 622 31.35 0.37 -19.51
N CYS A 623 30.97 1.61 -19.81
CA CYS A 623 29.62 2.15 -19.64
C CYS A 623 28.72 1.87 -20.85
N ILE A 624 27.41 1.89 -20.62
CA ILE A 624 26.37 1.71 -21.62
C ILE A 624 25.51 2.99 -21.68
N ILE A 625 25.41 3.59 -22.87
CA ILE A 625 24.50 4.70 -23.16
C ILE A 625 23.53 4.22 -24.24
N GLU A 626 22.28 3.95 -23.88
CA GLU A 626 21.31 3.40 -24.82
C GLU A 626 19.89 3.93 -24.74
N LYS A 627 19.16 3.95 -25.87
CA LYS A 627 17.74 4.35 -25.93
C LYS A 627 17.44 5.74 -25.38
N ASN A 628 18.43 6.63 -25.33
CA ASN A 628 18.22 7.99 -24.85
C ASN A 628 17.77 8.91 -25.99
N GLU A 629 16.90 9.86 -25.66
CA GLU A 629 16.46 10.95 -26.52
C GLU A 629 17.34 12.18 -26.21
N ILE A 630 18.15 12.65 -27.16
CA ILE A 630 19.16 13.70 -26.96
C ILE A 630 18.96 14.81 -27.99
N LEU A 631 18.10 15.78 -27.66
CA LEU A 631 17.56 16.75 -28.60
C LEU A 631 17.85 18.19 -28.19
N HIS A 632 18.21 19.02 -29.17
CA HIS A 632 18.34 20.47 -29.00
C HIS A 632 19.30 20.90 -27.89
N ASN A 633 20.29 20.08 -27.55
CA ASN A 633 21.33 20.47 -26.59
C ASN A 633 22.42 21.25 -27.33
N GLU A 634 23.17 22.10 -26.62
CA GLU A 634 24.34 22.76 -27.20
C GLU A 634 25.37 21.69 -27.62
N HIS A 635 25.66 20.74 -26.72
CA HIS A 635 26.51 19.59 -26.99
C HIS A 635 25.76 18.28 -26.74
N GLY A 636 25.78 17.38 -27.73
CA GLY A 636 25.44 15.97 -27.54
C GLY A 636 26.52 15.23 -26.74
N PRO A 637 26.46 13.88 -26.65
CA PRO A 637 27.37 13.14 -25.78
C PRO A 637 28.85 13.35 -26.11
N GLN A 638 29.67 13.50 -25.07
CA GLN A 638 31.11 13.68 -25.17
C GLN A 638 31.82 12.56 -24.40
N ILE A 639 32.68 11.81 -25.09
CA ILE A 639 33.43 10.67 -24.55
C ILE A 639 34.91 11.04 -24.53
N VAL A 640 35.44 11.29 -23.33
CA VAL A 640 36.77 11.87 -23.15
C VAL A 640 37.58 11.01 -22.18
N PHE A 641 38.80 10.61 -22.56
CA PHE A 641 39.63 9.63 -21.83
C PHE A 641 38.89 8.36 -21.39
N SER A 642 37.87 7.93 -22.14
CA SER A 642 36.86 6.95 -21.74
C SER A 642 36.79 5.85 -22.80
N SER A 643 37.09 4.61 -22.41
CA SER A 643 37.28 3.48 -23.34
C SER A 643 36.33 2.32 -23.09
N ARG A 644 36.14 1.47 -24.11
CA ARG A 644 35.28 0.27 -24.04
C ARG A 644 33.81 0.54 -23.70
N ASN A 645 33.29 1.73 -24.02
CA ASN A 645 31.90 2.07 -23.81
C ASN A 645 31.02 1.65 -25.01
N SER A 646 29.74 1.37 -24.76
CA SER A 646 28.72 1.05 -25.75
C SER A 646 27.72 2.19 -25.87
N ILE A 647 27.72 2.89 -27.00
CA ILE A 647 26.76 3.96 -27.31
C ILE A 647 25.84 3.44 -28.41
N ARG A 648 24.63 3.05 -28.06
CA ARG A 648 23.74 2.36 -29.01
C ARG A 648 22.28 2.74 -28.94
N SER A 649 21.60 2.70 -30.08
CA SER A 649 20.15 2.90 -30.12
C SER A 649 19.69 4.23 -29.49
N ASN A 650 20.50 5.29 -29.54
CA ASN A 650 20.11 6.62 -29.06
C ASN A 650 19.57 7.48 -30.21
N ASP A 651 18.69 8.41 -29.87
CA ASP A 651 18.15 9.41 -30.78
C ASP A 651 18.82 10.77 -30.57
N ILE A 652 19.81 11.11 -31.40
CA ILE A 652 20.68 12.28 -31.23
C ILE A 652 20.42 13.28 -32.35
N ARG A 653 19.62 14.33 -32.06
CA ARG A 653 19.19 15.27 -33.10
C ARG A 653 19.23 16.73 -32.70
N TYR A 654 19.42 17.57 -33.71
CA TYR A 654 19.29 19.04 -33.59
C TYR A 654 20.16 19.68 -32.51
N ASN A 655 21.29 19.04 -32.15
CA ASN A 655 22.22 19.62 -31.20
C ASN A 655 23.08 20.69 -31.88
N GLU A 656 23.35 21.79 -31.20
CA GLU A 656 23.92 23.02 -31.80
C GLU A 656 25.43 22.95 -32.05
N HIS A 657 26.10 21.90 -31.56
CA HIS A 657 27.50 21.58 -31.84
C HIS A 657 27.67 20.12 -32.29
N TYR A 658 28.57 19.34 -31.66
CA TYR A 658 28.73 17.93 -31.97
C TYR A 658 27.53 17.11 -31.45
N GLY A 659 26.92 16.33 -32.33
CA GLY A 659 25.93 15.31 -31.95
C GLY A 659 26.58 14.22 -31.10
N LEU A 660 27.76 13.74 -31.49
CA LEU A 660 28.57 12.81 -30.69
C LEU A 660 30.07 13.09 -30.90
N TYR A 661 30.81 13.28 -29.81
CA TYR A 661 32.26 13.50 -29.85
C TYR A 661 33.00 12.43 -29.05
N VAL A 662 34.07 11.90 -29.62
CA VAL A 662 34.99 10.97 -28.95
C VAL A 662 36.40 11.50 -29.10
N ASP A 663 37.13 11.67 -28.00
CA ASP A 663 38.49 12.23 -28.03
C ASP A 663 39.57 11.24 -28.48
N ASN A 664 40.82 11.70 -28.60
CA ASN A 664 41.93 10.88 -29.09
C ASN A 664 42.42 9.80 -28.12
N ALA A 665 42.13 9.95 -26.84
CA ALA A 665 42.51 9.00 -25.80
C ALA A 665 41.44 7.90 -25.58
N SER A 666 40.19 8.17 -25.97
CA SER A 666 39.05 7.24 -25.89
C SER A 666 39.09 6.21 -27.01
N LYS A 667 39.33 4.94 -26.65
CA LYS A 667 39.51 3.85 -27.62
C LYS A 667 38.54 2.69 -27.36
N GLN A 668 38.37 1.84 -28.37
CA GLN A 668 37.58 0.61 -28.29
C GLN A 668 36.11 0.85 -27.89
N ASN A 669 35.59 2.06 -28.06
CA ASN A 669 34.18 2.32 -27.90
C ASN A 669 33.41 1.78 -29.12
N GLU A 670 32.20 1.29 -28.90
CA GLU A 670 31.30 0.81 -29.95
C GLU A 670 30.11 1.77 -30.08
N ILE A 671 29.97 2.39 -31.26
CA ILE A 671 28.90 3.32 -31.58
C ILE A 671 28.02 2.70 -32.66
N THR A 672 26.82 2.24 -32.29
CA THR A 672 25.99 1.43 -33.19
C THR A 672 24.50 1.74 -33.11
N LYS A 673 23.78 1.67 -34.24
CA LYS A 673 22.31 1.81 -34.26
C LYS A 673 21.76 3.12 -33.71
N ASN A 674 22.55 4.19 -33.66
CA ASN A 674 22.07 5.51 -33.24
C ASN A 674 21.46 6.26 -34.44
N ASN A 675 20.46 7.08 -34.17
CA ASN A 675 20.00 8.10 -35.10
C ASN A 675 20.79 9.38 -34.86
N ILE A 676 21.55 9.84 -35.86
CA ILE A 676 22.38 11.04 -35.79
C ILE A 676 21.90 12.02 -36.87
N ILE A 677 21.02 12.95 -36.47
CA ILE A 677 20.19 13.73 -37.41
C ILE A 677 20.33 15.23 -37.17
N ASP A 678 20.72 15.99 -38.20
CA ASP A 678 20.68 17.45 -38.24
C ASP A 678 21.32 18.14 -37.03
N ASN A 679 22.40 17.56 -36.51
CA ASN A 679 23.27 18.25 -35.55
C ASN A 679 24.22 19.18 -36.33
N ALA A 680 24.69 20.27 -35.72
CA ALA A 680 25.62 21.18 -36.40
C ALA A 680 26.86 20.44 -36.94
N TYR A 681 27.36 19.47 -36.16
CA TYR A 681 28.26 18.43 -36.63
C TYR A 681 27.77 17.06 -36.12
N ASN A 682 27.33 16.18 -37.02
CA ASN A 682 26.75 14.88 -36.63
C ASN A 682 27.66 14.06 -35.71
N ALA A 683 28.93 13.87 -36.06
CA ALA A 683 29.89 13.26 -35.15
C ALA A 683 31.34 13.64 -35.48
N ARG A 684 32.22 13.47 -34.48
CA ARG A 684 33.68 13.53 -34.63
C ARG A 684 34.32 12.46 -33.75
N ASP A 685 35.20 11.66 -34.34
CA ASP A 685 35.90 10.59 -33.62
C ASP A 685 37.41 10.74 -33.76
N ASP A 686 38.01 11.14 -32.66
CA ASP A 686 39.41 11.41 -32.59
C ASP A 686 40.28 10.19 -32.19
N GLY A 687 39.63 9.10 -31.76
CA GLY A 687 40.22 7.94 -31.08
C GLY A 687 40.20 6.62 -31.87
N LYS A 688 39.66 6.63 -33.10
CA LYS A 688 39.53 5.44 -33.98
C LYS A 688 38.66 4.34 -33.37
N ASN A 689 37.45 4.71 -32.97
CA ASN A 689 36.45 3.82 -32.36
C ASN A 689 35.66 3.05 -33.43
N LYS A 690 34.83 2.09 -33.02
CA LYS A 690 34.08 1.24 -33.93
C LYS A 690 32.71 1.85 -34.20
N TRP A 691 32.44 2.20 -35.46
CA TRP A 691 31.15 2.72 -35.91
C TRP A 691 30.48 1.72 -36.85
N HIS A 692 29.23 1.40 -36.58
CA HIS A 692 28.48 0.43 -37.38
C HIS A 692 26.98 0.65 -37.30
N ALA A 693 26.32 0.73 -38.45
CA ALA A 693 24.85 0.75 -38.52
C ALA A 693 24.23 1.94 -37.80
N ASN A 694 24.84 3.12 -37.83
CA ASN A 694 24.16 4.33 -37.40
C ASN A 694 23.42 4.95 -38.59
N TYR A 695 22.31 5.62 -38.32
CA TYR A 695 21.64 6.47 -39.30
C TYR A 695 22.25 7.87 -39.26
N TRP A 696 22.51 8.43 -40.45
CA TRP A 696 23.15 9.73 -40.61
C TRP A 696 22.34 10.60 -41.58
N SER A 697 21.82 11.73 -41.10
CA SER A 697 21.12 12.72 -41.95
C SER A 697 21.98 13.22 -43.14
N ASP A 698 23.29 13.32 -42.95
CA ASP A 698 24.26 13.85 -43.92
C ASP A 698 25.03 12.76 -44.68
N TYR A 699 24.56 11.51 -44.67
CA TYR A 699 25.16 10.45 -45.48
C TYR A 699 24.74 10.57 -46.96
N ILE A 700 25.74 10.75 -47.84
CA ILE A 700 25.53 10.93 -49.28
C ILE A 700 24.77 9.77 -49.94
N GLY A 701 24.87 8.55 -49.39
CA GLY A 701 24.10 7.39 -49.88
C GLY A 701 22.60 7.54 -49.71
N ASN A 702 22.12 8.38 -48.78
CA ASN A 702 20.70 8.71 -48.65
C ASN A 702 20.20 9.54 -49.84
N LYS A 703 21.08 10.34 -50.46
CA LYS A 703 20.76 11.14 -51.66
C LYS A 703 20.93 10.33 -52.95
N TYR A 704 21.94 9.46 -53.03
CA TYR A 704 22.25 8.70 -54.25
C TYR A 704 22.19 7.19 -53.99
N ARG A 705 21.09 6.56 -54.45
CA ARG A 705 20.83 5.12 -54.29
C ARG A 705 21.96 4.21 -54.77
N LEU A 706 22.70 4.62 -55.80
CA LEU A 706 23.85 3.85 -56.29
C LEU A 706 24.97 3.73 -55.25
N LEU A 707 25.28 4.81 -54.52
CA LEU A 707 26.31 4.79 -53.47
C LEU A 707 25.86 3.95 -52.26
N ALA A 708 24.56 3.98 -51.93
CA ALA A 708 23.99 3.07 -50.95
C ALA A 708 24.08 1.60 -51.40
N PHE A 709 23.75 1.31 -52.67
CA PHE A 709 23.88 -0.04 -53.26
C PHE A 709 25.32 -0.55 -53.23
N LEU A 710 26.30 0.32 -53.50
CA LEU A 710 27.73 0.00 -53.45
C LEU A 710 28.29 -0.11 -52.02
N ARG A 711 27.45 0.05 -50.97
CA ARG A 711 27.83 -0.02 -49.55
C ARG A 711 29.01 0.89 -49.21
N VAL A 712 29.01 2.11 -49.73
CA VAL A 712 30.04 3.10 -49.43
C VAL A 712 29.96 3.47 -47.95
N PRO A 713 31.05 3.43 -47.18
CA PRO A 713 31.01 3.82 -45.77
C PRO A 713 30.78 5.33 -45.60
N LYS A 714 30.17 5.75 -44.48
CA LYS A 714 30.14 7.17 -44.10
C LYS A 714 31.47 7.54 -43.46
N PHE A 715 32.17 8.52 -44.05
CA PHE A 715 33.36 9.11 -43.44
C PHE A 715 33.00 9.96 -42.23
N ILE A 716 33.70 9.72 -41.13
CA ILE A 716 33.67 10.49 -39.89
C ILE A 716 35.02 11.21 -39.79
N PRO A 717 35.04 12.54 -39.53
CA PRO A 717 36.29 13.31 -39.46
C PRO A 717 37.37 12.65 -38.58
N LYS A 718 38.64 12.84 -38.99
CA LYS A 718 39.87 12.22 -38.47
C LYS A 718 40.14 10.75 -38.89
N PHE A 719 39.70 10.42 -40.10
CA PHE A 719 40.01 9.16 -40.80
C PHE A 719 39.32 7.92 -40.22
N ASN A 720 38.07 8.07 -39.75
CA ASN A 720 37.25 6.94 -39.32
C ASN A 720 36.00 6.77 -40.19
N PHE A 721 35.35 5.61 -40.10
CA PHE A 721 34.27 5.22 -41.00
C PHE A 721 33.18 4.42 -40.28
N ASP A 722 31.91 4.77 -40.53
CA ASP A 722 30.79 3.84 -40.34
C ASP A 722 30.67 2.96 -41.58
N TRP A 723 30.97 1.68 -41.44
CA TRP A 723 31.05 0.74 -42.55
C TRP A 723 29.69 0.32 -43.09
N HIS A 724 28.62 0.45 -42.30
CA HIS A 724 27.30 -0.02 -42.70
C HIS A 724 26.21 0.98 -42.33
N PRO A 725 26.23 2.23 -42.84
CA PRO A 725 25.23 3.23 -42.47
C PRO A 725 23.80 2.74 -42.71
N ALA A 726 22.91 3.00 -41.75
CA ALA A 726 21.49 2.73 -41.92
C ALA A 726 20.88 3.70 -42.94
N LEU A 727 19.95 3.19 -43.77
CA LEU A 727 19.31 3.99 -44.83
C LEU A 727 18.03 4.69 -44.38
N GLN A 728 17.47 4.28 -43.24
CA GLN A 728 16.31 4.88 -42.62
C GLN A 728 16.61 5.09 -41.13
N PRO A 729 16.05 6.15 -40.51
CA PRO A 729 16.10 6.29 -39.07
C PRO A 729 15.46 5.07 -38.39
N TYR A 730 15.99 4.72 -37.23
CA TYR A 730 15.37 3.74 -36.34
C TYR A 730 14.14 4.33 -35.65
N GLU A 731 13.09 3.53 -35.50
CA GLU A 731 12.00 3.77 -34.54
C GLU A 731 12.51 3.27 -33.18
N LEU A 732 12.82 4.20 -32.27
CA LEU A 732 13.50 3.93 -31.00
C LEU A 732 12.60 4.22 -29.82
#